data_AF-Q5FT26-F1
#
_entry.id   AF-Q5FT26-F1
#
_cell.length_a   1.000
_cell.length_b   1.000
_cell.length_c   1.000
_cell.angle_alpha   90.00
_cell.angle_beta   90.00
_cell.angle_gamma   90.00
#
_symmetry.space_group_name_H-M   'P 1'
#
loop_
_entity.id
_entity.type
_entity.pdbx_description
1 polymer ?
#
loop_
_entity_poly.entity_id
_entity_poly.type
_entity_poly.pdbx_seq_one_letter_code
_entity_poly.pdbx_strand_id
1 'polypeptide(L)'
;MKRAFLATALSLSLLETAVAAPKAVGAKPEKVETAPAKAADEKLLPAGWAFLNDPSPLFPHPEKAVQEKRVSAGPVSVTGTQSQATIAPTYGTSVQVPGATGLWLPLGELTSVAAFRNGQNIVLVAAGRHVLDTAGLAGIGPFRSVSSRILSDVTVITVTLSDERDPVLRPVGAGWTLSVAMDVKPQADMLLGQDANALTFTPPVAEGLPQVVALDDPDSGRRLLLGMTRSGRIQQPMRRLGTGFAVRSSLIGVVVAADSDTIELRQAGGKLILDTMGPDSFPLMASNRLQPYGSSLSGVSLGMGTPEELREALRRSVASAAMASSGDRFGARMRVAQAAARAGNGPLLGEVMDVALQDWPAGVEKPEARRLQQISAVLNARPGSSSLVEDGGSTPEDQLWRGMMRMLLPSSRRVGQSASGSPESDRLQTADLIATGLPVLQAYAAPLKERLLPLAAQWIARYGSDGATKVLDQFPDGPQVALAKALLAARRNMPDAEAKLSVLAHDPSPLIWPVAREASLRLALEKKTLPPQAVADQVDGILPALRIAEREKDGRLLQIKALMEGGNLEGAAAAVQEWGRLYPDDAARVAVQETDIIRQMARSASSGARQNMNEVAFLKDALLKASDSALRGDILDGLARRYEALGLPDQEREALRDLLASGSNAQEMNVRIRLATLELNMGDLKAARQDLGVFAEGSPDAALALPGGSSSQSVEVALLKARIALADHRPEEAVSGLATIHDPRVWILRAQMAEKAGDWSHAVEALVPMLDSLPGAGGVSKETLSPEQQALVLRIGGDASRAQDQQTLKNLQTRFGALMKGTPSEGVFRLLTGGGEEASPQVSAGG
;
A
#
# COMPACT_ATOMS: atom_id res chain seq x y z
N MET A 1 -22.87 41.01 32.44
CA MET A 1 -23.73 40.35 33.46
C MET A 1 -22.87 39.88 34.64
N LYS A 2 -23.48 39.63 35.81
CA LYS A 2 -22.84 39.16 37.07
C LYS A 2 -22.39 37.68 36.92
N ARG A 3 -21.52 37.06 37.74
CA ARG A 3 -20.84 37.37 39.03
C ARG A 3 -19.62 36.42 39.21
N ALA A 4 -18.72 36.72 40.16
CA ALA A 4 -17.55 35.88 40.51
C ALA A 4 -17.86 34.81 41.59
N PHE A 5 -16.96 33.85 41.80
CA PHE A 5 -16.63 33.25 43.11
C PHE A 5 -15.18 32.70 43.15
N LEU A 6 -14.64 32.49 44.36
CA LEU A 6 -13.19 32.48 44.68
C LEU A 6 -12.89 31.54 45.87
N ALA A 7 -11.72 30.85 45.85
CA ALA A 7 -11.09 30.08 46.96
C ALA A 7 -11.88 28.84 47.49
N THR A 8 -11.38 27.88 48.30
CA THR A 8 -10.18 27.63 49.16
C THR A 8 -10.05 26.08 49.33
N ALA A 9 -8.98 25.39 49.77
CA ALA A 9 -7.58 25.68 50.15
C ALA A 9 -6.73 24.36 50.29
N LEU A 10 -5.46 24.52 50.70
CA LEU A 10 -4.45 23.63 51.35
C LEU A 10 -4.86 22.21 51.85
N SER A 11 -3.97 21.20 51.89
CA SER A 11 -2.68 21.20 52.63
C SER A 11 -1.60 20.15 52.20
N LEU A 12 -0.36 20.36 52.67
CA LEU A 12 0.82 19.46 52.57
C LEU A 12 0.71 18.29 53.62
N SER A 13 1.57 17.25 53.76
CA SER A 13 3.01 17.09 53.46
C SER A 13 3.52 15.62 53.52
N LEU A 14 4.52 15.28 52.67
CA LEU A 14 5.81 14.59 52.95
C LEU A 14 6.00 13.41 53.96
N LEU A 15 6.92 12.48 53.58
CA LEU A 15 7.83 11.65 54.42
C LEU A 15 7.18 10.51 55.28
N GLU A 16 7.79 9.36 55.62
CA GLU A 16 8.96 8.58 55.12
C GLU A 16 8.96 7.15 55.76
N THR A 17 9.71 6.19 55.19
CA THR A 17 10.27 4.95 55.83
C THR A 17 9.42 3.87 56.57
N ALA A 18 9.80 2.60 56.31
CA ALA A 18 9.89 1.46 57.27
C ALA A 18 8.58 0.84 57.85
N VAL A 19 8.49 -0.37 58.45
CA VAL A 19 9.25 -1.66 58.46
C VAL A 19 8.34 -2.74 59.11
N ALA A 20 8.57 -4.03 58.83
CA ALA A 20 8.14 -5.23 59.59
C ALA A 20 6.66 -5.70 59.58
N ALA A 21 6.52 -7.03 59.75
CA ALA A 21 5.26 -7.78 59.93
C ALA A 21 4.78 -7.82 61.40
N PRO A 22 3.60 -8.39 61.71
CA PRO A 22 3.64 -9.72 62.35
C PRO A 22 2.41 -10.66 62.13
N LYS A 23 2.64 -11.95 62.49
CA LYS A 23 1.76 -12.98 63.10
C LYS A 23 0.23 -12.95 62.84
N ALA A 24 -0.39 -14.01 62.30
CA ALA A 24 -0.56 -15.38 62.84
C ALA A 24 -1.57 -15.52 64.01
N VAL A 25 -2.63 -16.31 63.76
CA VAL A 25 -3.53 -16.92 64.76
C VAL A 25 -3.66 -18.40 64.38
N GLY A 26 -3.71 -19.30 65.35
CA GLY A 26 -3.85 -20.74 65.11
C GLY A 26 -4.79 -21.41 66.11
N ALA A 27 -5.24 -22.62 65.77
CA ALA A 27 -5.91 -23.55 66.67
C ALA A 27 -5.50 -24.99 66.34
N LYS A 28 -5.51 -25.85 67.35
CA LYS A 28 -5.12 -27.28 67.42
C LYS A 28 -6.11 -27.94 68.41
N PRO A 29 -6.10 -29.26 68.64
CA PRO A 29 -5.79 -30.41 67.76
C PRO A 29 -6.89 -31.52 67.86
N GLU A 30 -6.81 -32.60 67.07
CA GLU A 30 -7.35 -33.91 67.54
C GLU A 30 -6.57 -35.11 66.98
N LYS A 31 -6.88 -36.32 67.46
CA LYS A 31 -5.98 -37.49 67.57
C LYS A 31 -6.22 -38.58 66.51
N VAL A 32 -5.09 -39.12 66.00
CA VAL A 32 -4.75 -40.55 65.83
C VAL A 32 -5.76 -41.48 65.10
N GLU A 33 -5.31 -42.02 63.97
CA GLU A 33 -5.17 -43.48 63.85
C GLU A 33 -4.01 -43.89 62.90
N THR A 34 -3.23 -44.87 63.33
CA THR A 34 -2.18 -45.60 62.57
C THR A 34 -2.72 -47.01 62.35
N ALA A 35 -2.74 -47.63 61.17
CA ALA A 35 -1.64 -48.07 60.30
C ALA A 35 -2.30 -48.87 59.11
N PRO A 36 -1.59 -49.53 58.17
CA PRO A 36 -0.15 -49.61 57.93
C PRO A 36 0.27 -49.18 56.51
N ALA A 37 1.58 -49.21 56.26
CA ALA A 37 2.13 -49.07 54.91
C ALA A 37 1.66 -50.22 54.00
N LYS A 38 1.26 -49.88 52.77
CA LYS A 38 1.10 -50.85 51.68
C LYS A 38 2.33 -50.79 50.78
N ALA A 39 2.82 -51.96 50.38
CA ALA A 39 4.01 -52.10 49.54
C ALA A 39 3.81 -51.52 48.13
N ALA A 40 4.89 -51.41 47.37
CA ALA A 40 4.89 -50.88 46.01
C ALA A 40 3.94 -51.66 45.09
N ASP A 41 2.99 -50.96 44.46
CA ASP A 41 2.26 -51.50 43.31
C ASP A 41 3.19 -51.46 42.08
N GLU A 42 3.59 -52.64 41.62
CA GLU A 42 4.16 -52.84 40.29
C GLU A 42 3.17 -52.35 39.24
N LYS A 43 3.59 -51.41 38.38
CA LYS A 43 2.76 -50.89 37.29
C LYS A 43 2.64 -51.91 36.17
N LEU A 44 1.73 -52.86 36.33
CA LEU A 44 1.25 -53.72 35.26
C LEU A 44 0.65 -52.86 34.14
N LEU A 45 1.04 -53.15 32.89
CA LEU A 45 0.51 -52.51 31.70
C LEU A 45 -0.98 -52.87 31.49
N PRO A 46 -1.83 -51.95 31.02
CA PRO A 46 -3.25 -52.24 30.78
C PRO A 46 -3.44 -53.21 29.61
N ALA A 47 -4.53 -53.98 29.63
CA ALA A 47 -4.84 -54.96 28.60
C ALA A 47 -4.99 -54.33 27.21
N GLY A 48 -4.41 -54.96 26.19
CA GLY A 48 -4.54 -54.56 24.77
C GLY A 48 -3.28 -53.98 24.11
N TRP A 49 -2.08 -54.31 24.58
CA TRP A 49 -0.82 -53.84 23.99
C TRP A 49 -0.16 -54.91 23.09
N ALA A 50 0.58 -54.45 22.08
CA ALA A 50 1.40 -55.31 21.24
C ALA A 50 2.86 -55.32 21.73
N PHE A 51 3.44 -56.52 21.88
CA PHE A 51 4.78 -56.75 22.41
C PHE A 51 5.72 -57.30 21.33
N LEU A 52 6.96 -56.80 21.23
CA LEU A 52 8.06 -57.55 20.61
C LEU A 52 8.76 -58.40 21.66
N ASN A 53 9.00 -59.67 21.34
CA ASN A 53 9.90 -60.59 22.06
C ASN A 53 9.71 -60.64 23.59
N ASP A 54 8.74 -61.44 24.03
CA ASP A 54 8.39 -61.66 25.44
C ASP A 54 9.43 -62.55 26.17
N PRO A 55 10.07 -62.09 27.27
CA PRO A 55 11.02 -62.89 28.05
C PRO A 55 10.44 -63.32 29.41
N SER A 56 9.92 -64.55 29.49
CA SER A 56 9.67 -65.25 30.78
C SER A 56 9.63 -66.77 30.56
N PRO A 57 10.30 -67.55 31.43
CA PRO A 57 9.65 -67.93 32.69
C PRO A 57 10.62 -68.05 33.88
N LEU A 58 10.69 -67.02 34.72
CA LEU A 58 11.29 -67.11 36.06
C LEU A 58 10.48 -66.25 37.04
N PHE A 59 9.33 -66.77 37.49
CA PHE A 59 8.75 -66.67 38.84
C PHE A 59 7.30 -67.21 38.82
N PRO A 60 6.88 -68.07 39.75
CA PRO A 60 5.51 -68.60 39.79
C PRO A 60 4.56 -67.66 40.55
N HIS A 61 3.37 -67.41 40.01
CA HIS A 61 2.29 -66.78 40.77
C HIS A 61 1.64 -67.78 41.74
N PRO A 62 1.34 -67.39 42.99
CA PRO A 62 0.58 -68.21 43.92
C PRO A 62 -0.92 -68.20 43.59
N GLU A 63 -1.60 -69.25 44.06
CA GLU A 63 -3.05 -69.34 44.28
C GLU A 63 -3.98 -69.19 43.06
N LYS A 64 -4.21 -70.34 42.39
CA LYS A 64 -5.55 -70.95 42.33
C LYS A 64 -5.47 -72.48 42.21
N ALA A 65 -5.27 -73.14 43.35
CA ALA A 65 -5.92 -74.43 43.61
C ALA A 65 -7.31 -74.11 44.21
N VAL A 66 -8.39 -74.89 44.12
CA VAL A 66 -8.59 -76.34 43.93
C VAL A 66 -9.86 -76.47 43.04
N GLN A 67 -9.95 -77.36 42.04
CA GLN A 67 -10.60 -78.68 42.21
C GLN A 67 -10.15 -79.71 41.16
N GLU A 68 -9.39 -80.67 41.66
CA GLU A 68 -9.53 -82.12 41.42
C GLU A 68 -10.01 -82.66 40.06
N LYS A 69 -9.11 -83.38 39.37
CA LYS A 69 -9.22 -84.85 39.37
C LYS A 69 -7.90 -85.59 39.11
N ARG A 70 -7.55 -86.47 40.05
CA ARG A 70 -6.68 -87.66 39.87
C ARG A 70 -7.32 -88.60 38.81
N VAL A 71 -6.63 -89.53 38.13
CA VAL A 71 -5.27 -90.10 38.26
C VAL A 71 -4.83 -90.74 36.92
N SER A 72 -3.52 -91.00 36.77
CA SER A 72 -2.78 -91.96 35.89
C SER A 72 -3.52 -92.73 34.77
N ALA A 73 -2.94 -93.07 33.61
CA ALA A 73 -1.62 -93.69 33.41
C ALA A 73 -1.33 -93.94 31.91
N GLY A 74 -0.06 -94.24 31.57
CA GLY A 74 0.28 -95.20 30.49
C GLY A 74 0.48 -94.66 29.07
N PRO A 75 1.69 -94.76 28.49
CA PRO A 75 1.94 -94.58 27.05
C PRO A 75 1.82 -95.93 26.29
N VAL A 76 1.66 -95.92 24.96
CA VAL A 76 2.27 -96.85 23.98
C VAL A 76 2.10 -96.30 22.54
N SER A 77 3.06 -96.61 21.68
CA SER A 77 3.22 -96.20 20.27
C SER A 77 2.35 -96.98 19.24
N VAL A 78 2.70 -96.81 17.96
CA VAL A 78 2.57 -97.76 16.81
C VAL A 78 1.55 -97.37 15.71
N THR A 79 2.11 -96.76 14.66
CA THR A 79 1.94 -97.05 13.21
C THR A 79 0.55 -97.09 12.55
N GLY A 80 0.36 -96.25 11.54
CA GLY A 80 -0.70 -96.38 10.52
C GLY A 80 -0.47 -95.41 9.35
N THR A 81 -0.53 -95.90 8.10
CA THR A 81 -0.06 -95.16 6.91
C THR A 81 -1.19 -94.54 6.08
N GLN A 82 -0.87 -93.43 5.42
CA GLN A 82 -1.50 -92.81 4.24
C GLN A 82 -2.77 -91.95 4.39
N SER A 83 -2.68 -90.84 3.65
CA SER A 83 -3.71 -90.10 2.91
C SER A 83 -4.36 -88.84 3.49
N GLN A 84 -4.52 -87.91 2.54
CA GLN A 84 -5.26 -86.65 2.54
C GLN A 84 -4.65 -85.44 3.28
N ALA A 85 -4.66 -84.32 2.54
CA ALA A 85 -4.20 -83.02 3.00
C ALA A 85 -5.24 -82.39 3.93
N THR A 86 -4.81 -81.96 5.11
CA THR A 86 -5.58 -81.09 5.99
C THR A 86 -4.63 -80.04 6.58
N ILE A 87 -5.02 -78.76 6.45
CA ILE A 87 -4.26 -77.62 6.94
C ILE A 87 -4.67 -77.34 8.39
N ALA A 88 -3.75 -77.48 9.35
CA ALA A 88 -3.74 -76.83 10.68
C ALA A 88 -2.57 -77.37 11.54
N PRO A 89 -2.14 -76.66 12.59
CA PRO A 89 -1.93 -75.22 12.67
C PRO A 89 -0.47 -74.88 13.07
N THR A 90 0.02 -73.72 12.65
CA THR A 90 1.28 -73.18 13.18
C THR A 90 1.09 -72.82 14.65
N TYR A 91 1.82 -73.47 15.56
CA TYR A 91 1.94 -73.00 16.95
C TYR A 91 2.80 -71.74 16.98
N GLY A 92 2.14 -70.61 16.73
CA GLY A 92 2.66 -69.27 16.88
C GLY A 92 1.49 -68.39 17.28
N THR A 93 1.13 -68.39 18.56
CA THR A 93 -0.01 -67.62 19.09
C THR A 93 0.33 -66.14 19.12
N SER A 94 0.39 -65.50 17.95
CA SER A 94 0.32 -64.05 17.84
C SER A 94 -1.05 -63.62 18.38
N VAL A 95 -1.08 -63.14 19.61
CA VAL A 95 -2.30 -62.58 20.21
C VAL A 95 -2.59 -61.24 19.51
N GLN A 96 -3.25 -61.31 18.35
CA GLN A 96 -3.85 -60.14 17.72
C GLN A 96 -4.97 -59.65 18.63
N VAL A 97 -4.74 -58.53 19.33
CA VAL A 97 -5.78 -57.83 20.07
C VAL A 97 -6.35 -56.71 19.20
N PRO A 98 -7.63 -56.78 18.78
CA PRO A 98 -8.29 -55.66 18.14
C PRO A 98 -8.36 -54.47 19.11
N GLY A 99 -7.91 -53.30 18.70
CA GLY A 99 -7.96 -52.07 19.51
C GLY A 99 -6.65 -51.67 20.21
N ALA A 100 -5.50 -52.20 19.81
CA ALA A 100 -4.22 -51.81 20.41
C ALA A 100 -3.89 -50.32 20.22
N THR A 101 -3.78 -49.59 21.32
CA THR A 101 -3.46 -48.14 21.36
C THR A 101 -1.99 -47.83 21.70
N GLY A 102 -1.15 -48.85 21.77
CA GLY A 102 0.29 -48.70 22.01
C GLY A 102 1.12 -49.91 21.61
N LEU A 103 2.41 -49.65 21.34
CA LEU A 103 3.46 -50.60 20.99
C LEU A 103 4.52 -50.59 22.09
N TRP A 104 4.96 -51.76 22.55
CA TRP A 104 6.10 -51.90 23.47
C TRP A 104 7.34 -52.43 22.76
N LEU A 105 8.49 -51.79 23.00
CA LEU A 105 9.78 -52.05 22.38
C LEU A 105 10.80 -52.52 23.46
N PRO A 106 11.40 -53.72 23.33
CA PRO A 106 12.38 -54.27 24.28
C PRO A 106 13.77 -53.62 24.11
N LEU A 107 13.86 -52.32 24.34
CA LEU A 107 15.10 -51.54 24.20
C LEU A 107 15.91 -51.45 25.51
N GLY A 108 15.42 -51.98 26.63
CA GLY A 108 15.99 -51.75 27.95
C GLY A 108 15.57 -50.42 28.57
N GLU A 109 15.38 -50.40 29.89
CA GLU A 109 14.89 -49.23 30.63
C GLU A 109 15.86 -48.04 30.57
N LEU A 110 17.16 -48.32 30.59
CA LEU A 110 18.25 -47.35 30.67
C LEU A 110 18.68 -46.77 29.31
N THR A 111 18.08 -47.21 28.22
CA THR A 111 18.46 -46.80 26.86
C THR A 111 17.98 -45.40 26.54
N SER A 112 18.91 -44.51 26.17
CA SER A 112 18.61 -43.17 25.66
C SER A 112 18.08 -43.24 24.22
N VAL A 113 17.08 -42.40 23.92
CA VAL A 113 16.37 -42.40 22.64
C VAL A 113 16.21 -40.97 22.10
N ALA A 114 16.29 -40.80 20.78
CA ALA A 114 15.78 -39.62 20.09
C ALA A 114 14.68 -40.06 19.12
N ALA A 115 13.54 -39.36 19.07
CA ALA A 115 12.48 -39.67 18.12
C ALA A 115 11.84 -38.42 17.52
N PHE A 116 11.54 -38.47 16.23
CA PHE A 116 10.94 -37.37 15.48
C PHE A 116 10.01 -37.87 14.39
N ARG A 117 9.18 -36.97 13.88
CA ARG A 117 8.26 -37.24 12.76
C ARG A 117 8.87 -36.79 11.43
N ASN A 118 8.77 -37.67 10.44
CA ASN A 118 9.09 -37.45 9.03
C ASN A 118 7.85 -37.85 8.21
N GLY A 119 6.98 -36.89 7.90
CA GLY A 119 5.69 -37.15 7.24
C GLY A 119 4.80 -38.10 8.05
N GLN A 120 4.46 -39.25 7.47
CA GLN A 120 3.67 -40.32 8.12
C GLN A 120 4.54 -41.35 8.88
N ASN A 121 5.86 -41.19 8.85
CA ASN A 121 6.80 -42.04 9.58
C ASN A 121 7.25 -41.37 10.88
N ILE A 122 7.30 -42.15 11.96
CA ILE A 122 8.06 -41.82 13.17
C ILE A 122 9.41 -42.54 13.06
N VAL A 123 10.49 -41.76 13.09
CA VAL A 123 11.86 -42.28 13.14
C VAL A 123 12.31 -42.21 14.58
N LEU A 124 12.69 -43.37 15.13
CA LEU A 124 13.19 -43.54 16.48
C LEU A 124 14.61 -44.09 16.44
N VAL A 125 15.53 -43.45 17.14
CA VAL A 125 16.94 -43.86 17.22
C VAL A 125 17.25 -44.16 18.68
N ALA A 126 17.55 -45.43 18.93
CA ALA A 126 17.89 -45.95 20.25
C ALA A 126 19.40 -46.20 20.36
N ALA A 127 19.98 -45.82 21.49
CA ALA A 127 21.37 -46.12 21.82
C ALA A 127 21.63 -47.64 21.90
N GLY A 128 22.72 -48.11 21.29
CA GLY A 128 23.10 -49.52 21.28
C GLY A 128 22.44 -50.34 20.16
N ARG A 129 22.86 -51.62 20.09
CA ARG A 129 22.47 -52.58 19.04
C ARG A 129 21.38 -53.52 19.57
N HIS A 130 20.13 -53.26 19.20
CA HIS A 130 18.95 -54.01 19.62
C HIS A 130 18.43 -54.86 18.47
N VAL A 131 18.42 -56.18 18.64
CA VAL A 131 17.83 -57.11 17.66
C VAL A 131 16.32 -57.18 17.90
N LEU A 132 15.57 -56.60 16.97
CA LEU A 132 14.11 -56.52 17.03
C LEU A 132 13.52 -57.34 15.88
N ASP A 133 12.68 -58.32 16.21
CA ASP A 133 11.85 -58.97 15.20
C ASP A 133 10.63 -58.08 14.90
N THR A 134 10.62 -57.49 13.71
CA THR A 134 9.52 -56.63 13.25
C THR A 134 8.58 -57.35 12.27
N ALA A 135 8.81 -58.63 11.96
CA ALA A 135 8.04 -59.36 10.94
C ALA A 135 6.57 -59.58 11.35
N GLY A 136 6.30 -59.69 12.65
CA GLY A 136 4.94 -59.88 13.19
C GLY A 136 4.10 -58.60 13.37
N LEU A 137 4.63 -57.41 13.08
CA LEU A 137 4.03 -56.13 13.49
C LEU A 137 3.28 -55.38 12.37
N ALA A 138 3.28 -55.89 11.15
CA ALA A 138 2.58 -55.28 10.03
C ALA A 138 1.06 -55.34 10.23
N GLY A 139 0.40 -54.17 10.21
CA GLY A 139 -1.06 -54.06 10.31
C GLY A 139 -1.66 -54.23 11.71
N ILE A 140 -0.88 -54.11 12.79
CA ILE A 140 -1.42 -54.14 14.16
C ILE A 140 -1.84 -52.72 14.59
N GLY A 141 -3.16 -52.50 14.73
CA GLY A 141 -3.71 -51.25 15.25
C GLY A 141 -3.43 -50.04 14.34
N PRO A 142 -3.05 -48.86 14.89
CA PRO A 142 -2.77 -47.66 14.08
C PRO A 142 -1.45 -47.73 13.28
N PHE A 143 -0.64 -48.76 13.51
CA PHE A 143 0.70 -48.92 12.93
C PHE A 143 0.62 -49.75 11.63
N ARG A 144 0.98 -49.14 10.49
CA ARG A 144 0.96 -49.81 9.17
C ARG A 144 2.13 -50.75 8.98
N SER A 145 3.33 -50.25 9.29
CA SER A 145 4.58 -51.00 9.22
C SER A 145 5.55 -50.56 10.30
N VAL A 146 6.34 -51.51 10.78
CA VAL A 146 7.48 -51.28 11.67
C VAL A 146 8.69 -51.93 11.02
N SER A 147 9.81 -51.21 10.97
CA SER A 147 11.09 -51.73 10.48
C SER A 147 12.21 -51.33 11.42
N SER A 148 13.22 -52.18 11.57
CA SER A 148 14.40 -51.92 12.38
C SER A 148 15.67 -52.10 11.54
N ARG A 149 16.62 -51.16 11.68
CA ARG A 149 17.94 -51.20 11.07
C ARG A 149 19.00 -50.94 12.14
N ILE A 150 19.82 -51.95 12.38
CA ILE A 150 20.97 -51.85 13.28
C ILE A 150 22.13 -51.19 12.52
N LEU A 151 22.71 -50.15 13.13
CA LEU A 151 23.94 -49.50 12.69
C LEU A 151 25.04 -49.79 13.72
N SER A 152 26.22 -49.15 13.58
CA SER A 152 27.40 -49.44 14.41
C SER A 152 27.09 -49.38 15.91
N ASP A 153 26.51 -48.26 16.37
CA ASP A 153 26.32 -47.96 17.79
C ASP A 153 24.86 -47.59 18.15
N VAL A 154 23.94 -47.64 17.18
CA VAL A 154 22.52 -47.30 17.34
C VAL A 154 21.60 -48.24 16.56
N THR A 155 20.35 -48.30 17.00
CA THR A 155 19.27 -48.99 16.30
C THR A 155 18.24 -47.96 15.83
N VAL A 156 18.03 -47.88 14.52
CA VAL A 156 17.04 -46.99 13.90
C VAL A 156 15.77 -47.79 13.64
N ILE A 157 14.65 -47.33 14.19
CA ILE A 157 13.34 -47.97 14.10
C ILE A 157 12.39 -47.00 13.42
N THR A 158 11.83 -47.39 12.28
CA THR A 158 10.88 -46.57 11.53
C THR A 158 9.49 -47.18 11.65
N VAL A 159 8.55 -46.40 12.18
CA VAL A 159 7.14 -46.79 12.40
C VAL A 159 6.24 -45.91 11.54
N THR A 160 5.49 -46.51 10.63
CA THR A 160 4.53 -45.79 9.79
C THR A 160 3.16 -45.78 10.45
N LEU A 161 2.61 -44.59 10.68
CA LEU A 161 1.28 -44.39 11.28
C LEU A 161 0.20 -44.13 10.21
N SER A 162 -1.05 -44.39 10.57
CA SER A 162 -2.23 -43.97 9.77
C SER A 162 -2.86 -42.65 10.24
N ASP A 163 -2.38 -42.07 11.34
CA ASP A 163 -2.96 -40.92 12.05
C ASP A 163 -1.96 -39.76 12.10
N GLU A 164 -2.44 -38.52 11.90
CA GLU A 164 -1.62 -37.31 11.96
C GLU A 164 -1.27 -36.86 13.38
N ARG A 165 -1.79 -37.51 14.42
CA ARG A 165 -1.43 -37.25 15.81
C ARG A 165 -0.04 -37.75 16.17
N ASP A 166 0.67 -36.98 16.99
CA ASP A 166 2.00 -37.31 17.48
C ASP A 166 1.91 -38.27 18.69
N PRO A 167 2.54 -39.46 18.63
CA PRO A 167 2.46 -40.43 19.71
C PRO A 167 3.35 -40.06 20.90
N VAL A 168 2.99 -40.51 22.09
CA VAL A 168 3.75 -40.26 23.32
C VAL A 168 4.71 -41.42 23.57
N LEU A 169 5.98 -41.09 23.79
CA LEU A 169 7.03 -42.06 24.14
C LEU A 169 7.47 -41.98 25.59
N ARG A 170 7.57 -43.13 26.26
CA ARG A 170 8.02 -43.24 27.66
C ARG A 170 8.76 -44.56 27.93
N PRO A 171 9.80 -44.58 28.76
CA PRO A 171 10.34 -45.82 29.33
C PRO A 171 9.32 -46.43 30.31
N VAL A 172 9.10 -47.74 30.24
CA VAL A 172 8.23 -48.50 31.17
C VAL A 172 8.79 -49.92 31.34
N GLY A 173 9.21 -50.25 32.56
CA GLY A 173 9.90 -51.51 32.85
C GLY A 173 11.15 -51.67 31.97
N ALA A 174 11.45 -52.90 31.57
CA ALA A 174 12.61 -53.24 30.74
C ALA A 174 12.57 -52.74 29.28
N GLY A 175 11.75 -51.74 28.93
CA GLY A 175 11.58 -51.28 27.56
C GLY A 175 10.92 -49.91 27.42
N TRP A 176 10.50 -49.63 26.18
CA TRP A 176 9.94 -48.35 25.77
C TRP A 176 8.53 -48.52 25.23
N THR A 177 7.66 -47.58 25.57
CA THR A 177 6.26 -47.53 25.12
C THR A 177 6.07 -46.41 24.12
N LEU A 178 5.34 -46.70 23.04
CA LEU A 178 4.87 -45.77 22.02
C LEU A 178 3.33 -45.82 22.02
N SER A 179 2.65 -44.82 22.59
CA SER A 179 1.19 -44.81 22.69
C SER A 179 0.55 -43.70 21.86
N VAL A 180 -0.61 -44.02 21.27
CA VAL A 180 -1.43 -43.13 20.42
C VAL A 180 -2.80 -42.84 21.07
N ALA A 181 -2.99 -43.20 22.35
CA ALA A 181 -4.27 -43.01 23.04
C ALA A 181 -4.49 -41.54 23.47
N MET A 182 -5.76 -41.09 23.46
CA MET A 182 -6.11 -39.67 23.62
C MET A 182 -5.82 -39.10 25.03
N ASP A 183 -5.84 -39.93 26.06
CA ASP A 183 -5.68 -39.49 27.46
C ASP A 183 -4.23 -39.53 27.97
N VAL A 184 -3.26 -39.86 27.11
CA VAL A 184 -1.86 -39.98 27.51
C VAL A 184 -1.21 -38.59 27.60
N LYS A 185 -0.92 -38.15 28.83
CA LYS A 185 -0.19 -36.90 29.08
C LYS A 185 1.12 -36.88 28.26
N PRO A 186 1.43 -35.81 27.51
CA PRO A 186 2.67 -35.73 26.75
C PRO A 186 3.92 -35.78 27.66
N GLN A 187 5.08 -36.01 27.05
CA GLN A 187 6.36 -35.89 27.74
C GLN A 187 6.60 -34.42 28.13
N ALA A 188 7.29 -34.19 29.26
CA ALA A 188 7.73 -32.86 29.65
C ALA A 188 8.74 -32.29 28.63
N ASP A 189 8.73 -30.98 28.45
CA ASP A 189 9.61 -30.31 27.50
C ASP A 189 11.04 -30.21 28.04
N MET A 190 12.03 -30.11 27.15
CA MET A 190 13.40 -29.76 27.56
C MET A 190 13.49 -28.31 28.03
N LEU A 191 14.37 -28.05 28.98
CA LEU A 191 14.74 -26.68 29.33
C LEU A 191 15.79 -26.19 28.33
N LEU A 192 15.37 -25.31 27.42
CA LEU A 192 16.25 -24.59 26.51
C LEU A 192 16.94 -23.46 27.27
N GLY A 193 18.26 -23.56 27.41
CA GLY A 193 19.13 -22.52 27.97
C GLY A 193 20.18 -22.07 26.96
N GLN A 194 21.00 -21.12 27.36
CA GLN A 194 22.13 -20.61 26.59
C GLN A 194 23.38 -20.64 27.46
N ASP A 195 24.52 -21.00 26.87
CA ASP A 195 25.83 -20.90 27.52
C ASP A 195 26.82 -20.28 26.51
N ALA A 196 27.28 -19.07 26.80
CA ALA A 196 27.99 -18.20 25.86
C ALA A 196 27.36 -18.18 24.44
N ASN A 197 28.08 -18.75 23.46
CA ASN A 197 27.70 -18.77 22.05
C ASN A 197 26.91 -20.03 21.63
N ALA A 198 26.64 -20.95 22.56
CA ALA A 198 26.04 -22.26 22.31
C ALA A 198 24.61 -22.37 22.84
N LEU A 199 23.77 -23.15 22.13
CA LEU A 199 22.43 -23.51 22.60
C LEU A 199 22.52 -24.74 23.50
N THR A 200 21.93 -24.68 24.69
CA THR A 200 21.94 -25.81 25.63
C THR A 200 20.55 -26.37 25.83
N PHE A 201 20.42 -27.69 25.77
CA PHE A 201 19.17 -28.40 26.01
C PHE A 201 19.37 -29.29 27.24
N THR A 202 18.62 -29.00 28.31
CA THR A 202 18.67 -29.77 29.56
C THR A 202 17.42 -30.64 29.65
N PRO A 203 17.54 -31.97 29.83
CA PRO A 203 16.37 -32.83 30.02
C PRO A 203 15.67 -32.50 31.35
N PRO A 204 14.33 -32.59 31.42
CA PRO A 204 13.56 -32.24 32.62
C PRO A 204 13.75 -33.23 33.78
N VAL A 205 14.24 -34.43 33.50
CA VAL A 205 14.64 -35.44 34.51
C VAL A 205 16.08 -35.85 34.21
N ALA A 206 16.96 -35.68 35.21
CA ALA A 206 18.40 -35.98 35.13
C ALA A 206 18.69 -37.49 35.27
N GLU A 207 18.06 -38.28 34.42
CA GLU A 207 18.09 -39.74 34.46
C GLU A 207 18.93 -40.31 33.31
N GLY A 208 20.14 -40.74 33.63
CA GLY A 208 21.13 -41.21 32.66
C GLY A 208 21.90 -40.07 31.99
N LEU A 209 23.00 -40.44 31.33
CA LEU A 209 23.74 -39.54 30.48
C LEU A 209 23.02 -39.43 29.12
N PRO A 210 22.82 -38.22 28.56
CA PRO A 210 22.50 -38.07 27.13
C PRO A 210 23.51 -38.82 26.25
N GLN A 211 23.22 -38.95 24.96
CA GLN A 211 24.20 -39.39 23.97
C GLN A 211 24.00 -38.61 22.67
N VAL A 212 25.07 -38.39 21.90
CA VAL A 212 24.97 -37.73 20.60
C VAL A 212 25.42 -38.65 19.49
N VAL A 213 24.64 -38.71 18.41
CA VAL A 213 24.92 -39.49 17.21
C VAL A 213 24.60 -38.68 15.96
N ALA A 214 25.44 -38.78 14.95
CA ALA A 214 25.21 -38.22 13.61
C ALA A 214 24.68 -39.30 12.66
N LEU A 215 23.62 -39.00 11.91
CA LEU A 215 22.97 -39.88 10.94
C LEU A 215 22.48 -39.08 9.75
N ASP A 216 22.41 -39.66 8.56
CA ASP A 216 21.75 -39.02 7.43
C ASP A 216 20.23 -39.19 7.53
N ASP A 217 19.47 -38.12 7.26
CA ASP A 217 18.01 -38.14 7.21
C ASP A 217 17.56 -39.10 6.08
N PRO A 218 16.81 -40.18 6.40
CA PRO A 218 16.44 -41.18 5.40
C PRO A 218 15.58 -40.63 4.25
N ASP A 219 14.86 -39.51 4.47
CA ASP A 219 13.99 -38.91 3.44
C ASP A 219 14.63 -37.69 2.76
N SER A 220 15.55 -36.97 3.43
CA SER A 220 16.15 -35.73 2.88
C SER A 220 17.65 -35.80 2.56
N GLY A 221 18.35 -36.85 3.00
CA GLY A 221 19.80 -37.02 2.83
C GLY A 221 20.65 -35.98 3.56
N ARG A 222 20.06 -35.17 4.46
CA ARG A 222 20.75 -34.15 5.25
C ARG A 222 21.35 -34.77 6.50
N ARG A 223 22.53 -34.29 6.92
CA ARG A 223 23.16 -34.70 8.17
C ARG A 223 22.28 -34.28 9.36
N LEU A 224 21.81 -35.25 10.13
CA LEU A 224 21.09 -35.06 11.39
C LEU A 224 22.04 -35.30 12.56
N LEU A 225 22.07 -34.37 13.50
CA LEU A 225 22.70 -34.49 14.81
C LEU A 225 21.59 -34.78 15.83
N LEU A 226 21.61 -35.97 16.41
CA LEU A 226 20.59 -36.46 17.34
C LEU A 226 21.13 -36.49 18.76
N GLY A 227 20.51 -35.74 19.67
CA GLY A 227 20.74 -35.82 21.10
C GLY A 227 19.74 -36.76 21.75
N MET A 228 20.14 -38.01 21.98
CA MET A 228 19.33 -39.06 22.58
C MET A 228 19.24 -38.87 24.11
N THR A 229 18.03 -38.97 24.67
CA THR A 229 17.77 -38.82 26.12
C THR A 229 16.69 -39.81 26.59
N ARG A 230 16.52 -39.95 27.92
CA ARG A 230 15.39 -40.71 28.51
C ARG A 230 14.18 -39.83 28.84
N SER A 231 14.34 -38.51 28.86
CA SER A 231 13.28 -37.53 29.08
C SER A 231 13.49 -36.26 28.25
N GLY A 232 12.42 -35.49 28.04
CA GLY A 232 12.47 -34.19 27.37
C GLY A 232 12.12 -34.25 25.89
N ARG A 233 11.20 -33.38 25.46
CA ARG A 233 10.83 -33.16 24.05
C ARG A 233 11.08 -31.72 23.60
N ILE A 234 11.15 -31.50 22.28
CA ILE A 234 11.23 -30.18 21.64
C ILE A 234 9.90 -29.88 20.95
N GLN A 235 9.09 -28.99 21.51
CA GLN A 235 7.85 -28.53 20.87
C GLN A 235 8.12 -27.52 19.74
N GLN A 236 7.09 -27.24 18.93
CA GLN A 236 7.12 -26.21 17.88
C GLN A 236 7.69 -24.83 18.32
N PRO A 237 7.28 -24.21 19.45
CA PRO A 237 7.87 -22.93 19.90
C PRO A 237 9.34 -23.00 20.31
N MET A 238 9.90 -24.21 20.48
CA MET A 238 11.31 -24.43 20.80
C MET A 238 12.18 -24.72 19.57
N ARG A 239 11.58 -24.83 18.37
CA ARG A 239 12.33 -24.93 17.11
C ARG A 239 13.21 -23.69 16.92
N ARG A 240 14.40 -23.88 16.37
CA ARG A 240 15.36 -22.81 16.07
C ARG A 240 15.97 -23.06 14.70
N LEU A 241 16.08 -22.02 13.89
CA LEU A 241 16.81 -22.03 12.62
C LEU A 241 17.95 -21.04 12.76
N GLY A 242 19.15 -21.43 12.34
CA GLY A 242 20.30 -20.54 12.26
C GLY A 242 21.18 -20.89 11.07
N THR A 243 22.31 -20.21 10.94
CA THR A 243 23.24 -20.39 9.82
C THR A 243 23.81 -21.81 9.81
N GLY A 244 23.35 -22.63 8.87
CA GLY A 244 23.79 -24.01 8.72
C GLY A 244 23.12 -25.04 9.64
N PHE A 245 22.09 -24.69 10.42
CA PHE A 245 21.40 -25.65 11.28
C PHE A 245 19.90 -25.37 11.51
N ALA A 246 19.12 -26.42 11.74
CA ALA A 246 17.69 -26.37 12.07
C ALA A 246 17.32 -27.37 13.17
N VAL A 247 16.96 -26.88 14.36
CA VAL A 247 16.42 -27.68 15.46
C VAL A 247 14.95 -28.01 15.16
N ARG A 248 14.69 -29.29 14.88
CA ARG A 248 13.36 -29.84 14.57
C ARG A 248 12.57 -30.08 15.86
N SER A 249 11.25 -30.19 15.74
CA SER A 249 10.44 -30.73 16.83
C SER A 249 10.68 -32.22 16.98
N SER A 250 10.75 -32.69 18.23
CA SER A 250 10.98 -34.08 18.61
C SER A 250 9.85 -34.58 19.52
N LEU A 251 9.61 -35.88 19.48
CA LEU A 251 8.77 -36.57 20.44
C LEU A 251 9.54 -36.86 21.74
N ILE A 252 10.85 -37.11 21.60
CA ILE A 252 11.85 -37.21 22.67
C ILE A 252 13.24 -36.84 22.11
N GLY A 253 14.12 -36.30 22.96
CA GLY A 253 15.49 -35.95 22.60
C GLY A 253 15.58 -34.62 21.84
N VAL A 254 16.76 -34.32 21.29
CA VAL A 254 17.00 -33.17 20.41
C VAL A 254 17.31 -33.67 19.01
N VAL A 255 16.76 -33.02 17.99
CA VAL A 255 17.01 -33.36 16.58
C VAL A 255 17.40 -32.10 15.84
N VAL A 256 18.62 -32.04 15.32
CA VAL A 256 19.15 -30.90 14.57
C VAL A 256 19.53 -31.35 13.17
N ALA A 257 18.93 -30.78 12.13
CA ALA A 257 19.46 -30.92 10.78
C ALA A 257 20.60 -29.91 10.59
N ALA A 258 21.79 -30.39 10.24
CA ALA A 258 22.98 -29.58 9.99
C ALA A 258 23.30 -29.57 8.48
N ASP A 259 23.44 -28.37 7.92
CA ASP A 259 23.81 -28.14 6.52
C ASP A 259 25.29 -27.74 6.37
N SER A 260 25.99 -27.53 7.48
CA SER A 260 27.43 -27.19 7.53
C SER A 260 28.17 -28.15 8.45
N ASP A 261 29.34 -28.61 8.02
CA ASP A 261 30.20 -29.49 8.81
C ASP A 261 30.83 -28.81 10.03
N THR A 262 30.77 -27.48 10.10
CA THR A 262 31.20 -26.69 11.26
C THR A 262 30.26 -26.79 12.46
N ILE A 263 29.05 -27.34 12.29
CA ILE A 263 28.05 -27.48 13.37
C ILE A 263 28.25 -28.82 14.09
N GLU A 264 28.45 -28.77 15.41
CA GLU A 264 28.56 -29.95 16.25
C GLU A 264 27.54 -29.91 17.39
N LEU A 265 26.92 -31.06 17.66
CA LEU A 265 26.16 -31.29 18.89
C LEU A 265 27.07 -32.11 19.81
N ARG A 266 27.36 -31.59 21.00
CA ARG A 266 28.20 -32.23 22.01
C ARG A 266 27.45 -32.41 23.31
N GLN A 267 28.01 -33.21 24.21
CA GLN A 267 27.44 -33.50 25.52
C GLN A 267 28.38 -33.02 26.61
N ALA A 268 27.85 -32.27 27.59
CA ALA A 268 28.60 -31.89 28.79
C ALA A 268 27.66 -31.68 29.98
N GLY A 269 28.06 -32.11 31.18
CA GLY A 269 27.34 -31.82 32.43
C GLY A 269 25.86 -32.27 32.46
N GLY A 270 25.51 -33.37 31.79
CA GLY A 270 24.12 -33.84 31.68
C GLY A 270 23.25 -33.05 30.69
N LYS A 271 23.84 -32.10 29.95
CA LYS A 271 23.18 -31.29 28.92
C LYS A 271 23.69 -31.64 27.53
N LEU A 272 22.86 -31.36 26.54
CA LEU A 272 23.23 -31.34 25.12
C LEU A 272 23.56 -29.89 24.73
N ILE A 273 24.68 -29.67 24.07
CA ILE A 273 25.21 -28.35 23.71
C ILE A 273 25.43 -28.33 22.19
N LEU A 274 24.74 -27.45 21.47
CA LEU A 274 24.94 -27.22 20.03
C LEU A 274 25.88 -26.03 19.85
N ASP A 275 26.98 -26.24 19.12
CA ASP A 275 28.13 -25.33 19.04
C ASP A 275 28.76 -25.31 17.62
N THR A 276 29.72 -24.43 17.38
CA THR A 276 30.44 -24.27 16.09
C THR A 276 31.94 -24.47 16.24
N MET A 277 32.52 -25.40 15.47
CA MET A 277 33.97 -25.65 15.43
C MET A 277 34.72 -24.70 14.49
N GLY A 278 35.90 -24.24 14.93
CA GLY A 278 36.89 -23.49 14.13
C GLY A 278 37.41 -22.22 14.82
N PRO A 279 38.65 -21.76 14.52
CA PRO A 279 39.19 -20.51 15.08
C PRO A 279 38.47 -19.24 14.56
N ASP A 280 37.84 -19.32 13.38
CA ASP A 280 37.03 -18.27 12.76
C ASP A 280 35.51 -18.56 12.87
N SER A 281 35.07 -19.34 13.87
CA SER A 281 33.67 -19.73 13.97
C SER A 281 32.77 -18.56 14.36
N PHE A 282 31.76 -18.28 13.51
CA PHE A 282 30.71 -17.33 13.86
C PHE A 282 29.86 -17.88 15.01
N PRO A 283 29.58 -17.08 16.05
CA PRO A 283 28.73 -17.54 17.14
C PRO A 283 27.33 -17.86 16.60
N LEU A 284 26.75 -18.97 17.05
CA LEU A 284 25.36 -19.36 16.70
C LEU A 284 24.34 -18.27 17.07
N MET A 285 24.71 -17.35 17.96
CA MET A 285 23.97 -16.15 18.34
C MET A 285 24.90 -14.91 18.32
N ALA A 286 24.74 -14.02 17.34
CA ALA A 286 25.55 -12.80 17.21
C ALA A 286 25.23 -11.69 18.27
N SER A 287 24.38 -11.98 19.25
CA SER A 287 24.00 -11.08 20.33
C SER A 287 23.51 -11.92 21.50
N ASN A 288 23.96 -11.59 22.71
CA ASN A 288 23.80 -12.43 23.92
C ASN A 288 22.38 -12.36 24.53
N ARG A 289 21.36 -12.51 23.68
CA ARG A 289 19.93 -12.56 23.99
C ARG A 289 19.30 -13.58 23.05
N LEU A 290 18.37 -14.39 23.56
CA LEU A 290 17.42 -15.15 22.73
C LEU A 290 16.59 -14.16 21.91
N GLN A 291 17.03 -13.87 20.69
CA GLN A 291 16.27 -13.00 19.80
C GLN A 291 14.97 -13.73 19.37
N PRO A 292 13.79 -13.08 19.46
CA PRO A 292 12.51 -13.70 19.12
C PRO A 292 12.26 -13.76 17.60
N TYR A 293 13.31 -13.93 16.79
CA TYR A 293 13.18 -14.18 15.36
C TYR A 293 12.72 -15.62 15.14
N GLY A 294 11.41 -15.82 15.27
CA GLY A 294 10.76 -17.04 14.81
C GLY A 294 11.04 -17.22 13.32
N SER A 295 11.63 -18.35 12.95
CA SER A 295 11.73 -18.80 11.55
C SER A 295 10.35 -18.76 10.91
N SER A 296 10.23 -18.26 9.66
CA SER A 296 8.98 -18.40 8.91
C SER A 296 8.53 -19.87 8.90
N LEU A 297 7.22 -20.09 9.07
CA LEU A 297 6.61 -21.42 9.07
C LEU A 297 6.77 -22.16 7.72
N SER A 298 7.24 -21.47 6.69
CA SER A 298 7.42 -21.97 5.33
C SER A 298 8.64 -22.87 5.10
N GLY A 299 9.65 -22.88 5.98
CA GLY A 299 10.80 -23.80 5.85
C GLY A 299 11.75 -23.56 4.66
N VAL A 300 11.57 -22.47 3.89
CA VAL A 300 12.50 -22.06 2.83
C VAL A 300 13.76 -21.49 3.47
N SER A 301 14.94 -22.03 3.15
CA SER A 301 16.20 -21.42 3.56
C SER A 301 16.71 -20.45 2.50
N LEU A 302 16.90 -19.19 2.89
CA LEU A 302 17.40 -18.08 2.05
C LEU A 302 18.82 -17.61 2.43
N GLY A 303 19.51 -18.42 3.25
CA GLY A 303 20.75 -18.06 3.93
C GLY A 303 21.96 -17.80 3.04
N MET A 304 23.03 -17.36 3.69
CA MET A 304 24.30 -16.94 3.10
C MET A 304 25.01 -18.03 2.26
N GLY A 305 25.85 -17.56 1.35
CA GLY A 305 26.80 -18.33 0.53
C GLY A 305 27.55 -17.36 -0.38
N THR A 306 28.75 -17.70 -0.83
CA THR A 306 29.48 -16.86 -1.81
C THR A 306 28.78 -16.89 -3.17
N PRO A 307 28.94 -15.85 -4.04
CA PRO A 307 28.32 -15.86 -5.37
C PRO A 307 28.71 -17.06 -6.24
N GLU A 308 29.85 -17.69 -5.97
CA GLU A 308 30.31 -18.89 -6.66
C GLU A 308 29.67 -20.16 -6.10
N GLU A 309 29.64 -20.32 -4.78
CA GLU A 309 28.89 -21.40 -4.10
C GLU A 309 27.41 -21.41 -4.51
N LEU A 310 26.77 -20.24 -4.59
CA LEU A 310 25.36 -20.12 -4.97
C LEU A 310 25.12 -20.53 -6.43
N ARG A 311 26.01 -20.15 -7.36
CA ARG A 311 25.96 -20.60 -8.76
C ARG A 311 26.19 -22.11 -8.89
N GLU A 312 27.14 -22.65 -8.13
CA GLU A 312 27.47 -24.07 -8.16
C GLU A 312 26.40 -24.93 -7.47
N ALA A 313 25.81 -24.47 -6.37
CA ALA A 313 24.64 -25.10 -5.75
C ALA A 313 23.43 -25.09 -6.68
N LEU A 314 23.18 -23.97 -7.37
CA LEU A 314 22.14 -23.89 -8.39
C LEU A 314 22.39 -24.87 -9.54
N ARG A 315 23.60 -24.89 -10.11
CA ARG A 315 24.01 -25.84 -11.16
C ARG A 315 23.79 -27.30 -10.76
N ARG A 316 24.27 -27.70 -9.58
CA ARG A 316 24.06 -29.05 -9.02
C ARG A 316 22.59 -29.36 -8.79
N SER A 317 21.81 -28.42 -8.27
CA SER A 317 20.37 -28.62 -8.06
C SER A 317 19.65 -28.90 -9.39
N VAL A 318 19.93 -28.12 -10.45
CA VAL A 318 19.33 -28.28 -11.79
C VAL A 318 19.69 -29.65 -12.39
N ALA A 319 20.96 -30.04 -12.32
CA ALA A 319 21.42 -31.35 -12.76
C ALA A 319 20.72 -32.50 -11.98
N SER A 320 20.57 -32.35 -10.65
CA SER A 320 19.87 -33.34 -9.83
C SER A 320 18.37 -33.45 -10.12
N ALA A 321 17.72 -32.35 -10.51
CA ALA A 321 16.32 -32.34 -10.90
C ALA A 321 16.09 -32.96 -12.29
N ALA A 322 17.03 -32.80 -13.22
CA ALA A 322 16.98 -33.47 -14.52
C ALA A 322 17.09 -35.00 -14.40
N MET A 323 17.83 -35.50 -13.39
CA MET A 323 18.00 -36.93 -13.11
C MET A 323 16.93 -37.53 -12.17
N ALA A 324 15.94 -36.74 -11.72
CA ALA A 324 14.99 -37.17 -10.70
C ALA A 324 13.91 -38.15 -11.25
N SER A 325 13.60 -39.16 -10.43
CA SER A 325 12.48 -40.09 -10.68
C SER A 325 11.14 -39.35 -10.70
N SER A 326 10.09 -39.95 -11.29
CA SER A 326 8.76 -39.33 -11.35
C SER A 326 8.19 -38.96 -9.97
N GLY A 327 8.49 -39.74 -8.92
CA GLY A 327 8.08 -39.42 -7.55
C GLY A 327 8.87 -38.28 -6.91
N ASP A 328 10.17 -38.17 -7.24
CA ASP A 328 11.09 -37.22 -6.60
C ASP A 328 11.14 -35.85 -7.30
N ARG A 329 10.65 -35.76 -8.54
CA ARG A 329 10.70 -34.54 -9.37
C ARG A 329 10.20 -33.29 -8.66
N PHE A 330 9.08 -33.37 -7.95
CA PHE A 330 8.57 -32.24 -7.18
C PHE A 330 9.62 -31.76 -6.16
N GLY A 331 10.11 -32.64 -5.29
CA GLY A 331 11.12 -32.29 -4.27
C GLY A 331 12.47 -31.85 -4.86
N ALA A 332 12.85 -32.38 -6.03
CA ALA A 332 14.05 -31.94 -6.73
C ALA A 332 13.89 -30.53 -7.35
N ARG A 333 12.73 -30.23 -7.97
CA ARG A 333 12.42 -28.88 -8.46
C ARG A 333 12.26 -27.86 -7.33
N MET A 334 11.67 -28.24 -6.19
CA MET A 334 11.64 -27.37 -5.00
C MET A 334 13.04 -26.97 -4.54
N ARG A 335 14.01 -27.90 -4.57
CA ARG A 335 15.44 -27.57 -4.29
C ARG A 335 16.04 -26.61 -5.31
N VAL A 336 15.72 -26.76 -6.60
CA VAL A 336 16.12 -25.79 -7.65
C VAL A 336 15.50 -24.42 -7.40
N ALA A 337 14.21 -24.35 -7.04
CA ALA A 337 13.52 -23.12 -6.70
C ALA A 337 14.18 -22.42 -5.48
N GLN A 338 14.49 -23.16 -4.40
CA GLN A 338 15.24 -22.60 -3.27
C GLN A 338 16.62 -22.03 -3.68
N ALA A 339 17.37 -22.76 -4.51
CA ALA A 339 18.67 -22.30 -4.99
C ALA A 339 18.55 -21.06 -5.89
N ALA A 340 17.55 -21.01 -6.77
CA ALA A 340 17.26 -19.87 -7.63
C ALA A 340 16.83 -18.63 -6.81
N ALA A 341 16.04 -18.83 -5.74
CA ALA A 341 15.66 -17.79 -4.80
C ALA A 341 16.88 -17.17 -4.09
N ARG A 342 17.79 -17.99 -3.53
CA ARG A 342 19.05 -17.48 -2.93
C ARG A 342 19.93 -16.73 -3.93
N ALA A 343 19.98 -17.20 -5.17
CA ALA A 343 20.70 -16.56 -6.25
C ALA A 343 20.01 -15.27 -6.79
N GLY A 344 18.84 -14.89 -6.29
CA GLY A 344 18.08 -13.74 -6.79
C GLY A 344 17.55 -13.91 -8.22
N ASN A 345 17.47 -15.14 -8.72
CA ASN A 345 17.06 -15.48 -10.09
C ASN A 345 15.55 -15.71 -10.16
N GLY A 346 14.80 -14.60 -10.20
CA GLY A 346 13.33 -14.58 -10.35
C GLY A 346 12.80 -15.39 -11.54
N PRO A 347 13.34 -15.23 -12.78
CA PRO A 347 12.82 -15.94 -13.94
C PRO A 347 12.89 -17.46 -13.82
N LEU A 348 14.07 -18.00 -13.47
CA LEU A 348 14.24 -19.44 -13.26
C LEU A 348 13.39 -19.97 -12.09
N LEU A 349 13.26 -19.19 -11.02
CA LEU A 349 12.39 -19.51 -9.90
C LEU A 349 10.91 -19.62 -10.36
N GLY A 350 10.44 -18.70 -11.20
CA GLY A 350 9.09 -18.75 -11.78
C GLY A 350 8.88 -20.00 -12.63
N GLU A 351 9.72 -20.20 -13.65
CA GLU A 351 9.63 -21.35 -14.56
C GLU A 351 9.65 -22.69 -13.82
N VAL A 352 10.56 -22.86 -12.85
CA VAL A 352 10.69 -24.11 -12.10
C VAL A 352 9.50 -24.34 -11.17
N MET A 353 8.94 -23.29 -10.57
CA MET A 353 7.73 -23.41 -9.72
C MET A 353 6.49 -23.74 -10.55
N ASP A 354 6.32 -23.13 -11.73
CA ASP A 354 5.19 -23.44 -12.62
C ASP A 354 5.22 -24.90 -13.05
N VAL A 355 6.37 -25.43 -13.48
CA VAL A 355 6.51 -26.85 -13.85
C VAL A 355 6.40 -27.78 -12.63
N ALA A 356 6.90 -27.39 -11.45
CA ALA A 356 6.74 -28.19 -10.24
C ALA A 356 5.26 -28.35 -9.83
N LEU A 357 4.46 -27.31 -9.99
CA LEU A 357 3.03 -27.33 -9.66
C LEU A 357 2.18 -27.97 -10.77
N GLN A 358 2.66 -28.00 -12.02
CA GLN A 358 2.11 -28.88 -13.06
C GLN A 358 2.38 -30.36 -12.76
N ASP A 359 3.62 -30.70 -12.34
CA ASP A 359 4.00 -32.07 -11.96
C ASP A 359 3.22 -32.55 -10.72
N TRP A 360 2.91 -31.67 -9.75
CA TRP A 360 2.11 -32.01 -8.57
C TRP A 360 1.24 -30.83 -8.04
N PRO A 361 -0.01 -30.69 -8.52
CA PRO A 361 -0.89 -29.55 -8.18
C PRO A 361 -1.24 -29.42 -6.69
N ALA A 362 -1.33 -30.53 -5.96
CA ALA A 362 -1.57 -30.51 -4.50
C ALA A 362 -0.40 -29.86 -3.72
N GLY A 363 0.73 -29.58 -4.37
CA GLY A 363 1.85 -28.85 -3.79
C GLY A 363 1.60 -27.39 -3.48
N VAL A 364 0.55 -26.77 -4.03
CA VAL A 364 0.14 -25.39 -3.70
C VAL A 364 -0.19 -25.22 -2.21
N GLU A 365 -0.64 -26.29 -1.54
CA GLU A 365 -0.94 -26.26 -0.11
C GLU A 365 0.30 -26.32 0.79
N LYS A 366 1.49 -26.64 0.25
CA LYS A 366 2.73 -26.64 1.04
C LYS A 366 3.17 -25.19 1.33
N PRO A 367 3.43 -24.82 2.60
CA PRO A 367 3.79 -23.44 2.95
C PRO A 367 5.15 -23.01 2.37
N GLU A 368 6.03 -23.97 2.04
CA GLU A 368 7.27 -23.76 1.29
C GLU A 368 7.01 -23.31 -0.15
N ALA A 369 6.09 -23.98 -0.86
CA ALA A 369 5.73 -23.67 -2.23
C ALA A 369 5.04 -22.30 -2.33
N ARG A 370 4.10 -22.02 -1.43
CA ARG A 370 3.47 -20.69 -1.32
C ARG A 370 4.50 -19.57 -1.13
N ARG A 371 5.52 -19.79 -0.27
CA ARG A 371 6.60 -18.82 -0.06
C ARG A 371 7.45 -18.63 -1.31
N LEU A 372 7.86 -19.71 -1.98
CA LEU A 372 8.65 -19.62 -3.21
C LEU A 372 7.87 -18.94 -4.35
N GLN A 373 6.55 -19.13 -4.44
CA GLN A 373 5.69 -18.34 -5.33
C GLN A 373 5.66 -16.84 -4.98
N GLN A 374 5.57 -16.48 -3.68
CA GLN A 374 5.63 -15.08 -3.25
C GLN A 374 7.00 -14.44 -3.55
N ILE A 375 8.10 -15.17 -3.31
CA ILE A 375 9.46 -14.71 -3.67
C ILE A 375 9.56 -14.52 -5.19
N SER A 376 9.03 -15.47 -5.98
CA SER A 376 8.96 -15.35 -7.45
C SER A 376 8.20 -14.10 -7.89
N ALA A 377 7.02 -13.86 -7.32
CA ALA A 377 6.19 -12.70 -7.65
C ALA A 377 6.93 -11.38 -7.36
N VAL A 378 7.59 -11.27 -6.20
CA VAL A 378 8.40 -10.11 -5.79
C VAL A 378 9.61 -9.92 -6.70
N LEU A 379 10.38 -10.97 -7.00
CA LEU A 379 11.59 -10.87 -7.83
C LEU A 379 11.31 -10.59 -9.31
N ASN A 380 10.13 -10.97 -9.80
CA ASN A 380 9.69 -10.75 -11.18
C ASN A 380 8.77 -9.53 -11.35
N ALA A 381 8.51 -8.78 -10.28
CA ALA A 381 7.57 -7.64 -10.25
C ALA A 381 6.18 -7.95 -10.83
N ARG A 382 5.70 -9.19 -10.65
CA ARG A 382 4.44 -9.70 -11.24
C ARG A 382 3.64 -10.44 -10.16
N PRO A 383 2.41 -9.98 -9.81
CA PRO A 383 1.52 -10.82 -9.03
C PRO A 383 1.18 -12.07 -9.86
N GLY A 384 1.44 -13.25 -9.31
CA GLY A 384 1.12 -14.52 -9.97
C GLY A 384 -0.38 -14.68 -10.22
N SER A 385 -0.75 -15.61 -11.10
CA SER A 385 -2.14 -15.90 -11.47
C SER A 385 -2.99 -16.45 -10.32
N SER A 386 -2.36 -17.03 -9.30
CA SER A 386 -3.01 -17.36 -8.03
C SER A 386 -3.09 -16.11 -7.13
N SER A 387 -4.28 -15.83 -6.60
CA SER A 387 -4.46 -14.90 -5.49
C SER A 387 -3.79 -15.47 -4.24
N LEU A 388 -2.48 -15.23 -4.12
CA LEU A 388 -1.69 -15.55 -2.94
C LEU A 388 -2.32 -14.82 -1.75
N VAL A 389 -3.08 -15.57 -0.95
CA VAL A 389 -3.65 -15.12 0.33
C VAL A 389 -2.51 -14.53 1.17
N GLU A 390 -2.81 -13.51 1.97
CA GLU A 390 -1.88 -12.98 2.97
C GLU A 390 -1.68 -13.96 4.17
N ASP A 391 -1.60 -15.26 3.87
CA ASP A 391 -1.23 -16.31 4.79
C ASP A 391 0.25 -16.18 5.12
N GLY A 392 0.52 -15.95 6.40
CA GLY A 392 1.84 -15.83 6.98
C GLY A 392 1.70 -15.63 8.48
N GLY A 393 2.65 -16.15 9.25
CA GLY A 393 2.67 -15.96 10.70
C GLY A 393 2.88 -14.50 11.11
N SER A 394 2.97 -14.28 12.41
CA SER A 394 3.36 -12.99 12.98
C SER A 394 4.88 -12.73 12.92
N THR A 395 5.67 -13.64 12.34
CA THR A 395 7.14 -13.55 12.33
C THR A 395 7.63 -12.34 11.52
N PRO A 396 8.77 -11.72 11.87
CA PRO A 396 9.32 -10.61 11.10
C PRO A 396 9.55 -10.94 9.62
N GLU A 397 9.96 -12.16 9.29
CA GLU A 397 10.12 -12.61 7.90
C GLU A 397 8.78 -12.70 7.16
N ASP A 398 7.72 -13.20 7.81
CA ASP A 398 6.39 -13.23 7.22
C ASP A 398 5.81 -11.83 7.00
N GLN A 399 6.10 -10.90 7.91
CA GLN A 399 5.74 -9.49 7.77
C GLN A 399 6.49 -8.81 6.61
N LEU A 400 7.78 -9.08 6.44
CA LEU A 400 8.57 -8.60 5.30
C LEU A 400 7.91 -9.02 3.98
N TRP A 401 7.70 -10.32 3.77
CA TRP A 401 7.17 -10.84 2.52
C TRP A 401 5.72 -10.42 2.27
N ARG A 402 4.88 -10.30 3.32
CA ARG A 402 3.53 -9.72 3.20
C ARG A 402 3.60 -8.25 2.75
N GLY A 403 4.52 -7.47 3.33
CA GLY A 403 4.78 -6.09 2.90
C GLY A 403 5.24 -5.99 1.44
N MET A 404 6.21 -6.81 1.03
CA MET A 404 6.70 -6.83 -0.36
C MET A 404 5.61 -7.26 -1.36
N MET A 405 4.74 -8.21 -1.00
CA MET A 405 3.58 -8.58 -1.83
C MET A 405 2.54 -7.44 -1.93
N ARG A 406 2.30 -6.70 -0.84
CA ARG A 406 1.42 -5.52 -0.84
C ARG A 406 1.92 -4.38 -1.71
N MET A 407 3.23 -4.27 -1.96
CA MET A 407 3.77 -3.31 -2.94
C MET A 407 3.35 -3.64 -4.38
N LEU A 408 3.09 -4.91 -4.71
CA LEU A 408 2.70 -5.36 -6.06
C LEU A 408 1.18 -5.42 -6.27
N LEU A 409 0.41 -5.59 -5.20
CA LEU A 409 -1.04 -5.83 -5.27
C LEU A 409 -1.82 -4.50 -5.15
N PRO A 410 -2.60 -4.09 -6.18
CA PRO A 410 -3.47 -2.92 -6.08
C PRO A 410 -4.43 -3.04 -4.89
N SER A 411 -4.67 -1.93 -4.18
CA SER A 411 -5.49 -1.92 -2.97
C SER A 411 -6.92 -2.46 -3.19
N SER A 412 -7.44 -2.35 -4.42
CA SER A 412 -8.73 -2.86 -4.89
C SER A 412 -8.80 -4.38 -5.11
N ARG A 413 -7.67 -5.09 -5.24
CA ARG A 413 -7.63 -6.55 -5.47
C ARG A 413 -7.50 -7.38 -4.18
N ARG A 414 -7.40 -6.73 -3.01
CA ARG A 414 -7.23 -7.40 -1.71
C ARG A 414 -8.58 -7.68 -1.06
N VAL A 415 -9.21 -8.77 -1.50
CA VAL A 415 -10.49 -9.26 -0.97
C VAL A 415 -10.29 -9.88 0.43
N GLY A 416 -11.18 -9.57 1.37
CA GLY A 416 -11.28 -10.29 2.66
C GLY A 416 -10.65 -9.62 3.89
N GLN A 417 -9.89 -8.53 3.74
CA GLN A 417 -9.55 -7.63 4.84
C GLN A 417 -10.10 -6.24 4.55
N SER A 418 -10.54 -5.53 5.59
CA SER A 418 -11.15 -4.20 5.47
C SER A 418 -10.21 -3.20 4.79
N ALA A 419 -10.38 -3.00 3.49
CA ALA A 419 -9.81 -1.87 2.75
C ALA A 419 -10.53 -0.54 3.10
N SER A 420 -10.88 -0.35 4.37
CA SER A 420 -11.58 0.83 4.91
C SER A 420 -10.61 1.95 5.28
N GLY A 421 -9.51 2.08 4.54
CA GLY A 421 -8.46 3.07 4.76
C GLY A 421 -8.13 3.77 3.45
N SER A 422 -7.65 5.01 3.52
CA SER A 422 -7.17 5.73 2.34
C SER A 422 -5.98 4.99 1.70
N PRO A 423 -5.69 5.23 0.41
CA PRO A 423 -4.47 4.73 -0.26
C PRO A 423 -3.16 5.19 0.39
N GLU A 424 -3.20 6.10 1.35
CA GLU A 424 -2.07 6.56 2.14
C GLU A 424 -1.88 5.72 3.41
N SER A 425 -2.96 5.44 4.14
CA SER A 425 -2.97 4.50 5.29
C SER A 425 -2.45 3.12 4.90
N ASP A 426 -2.83 2.65 3.71
CA ASP A 426 -2.35 1.39 3.13
C ASP A 426 -0.82 1.38 2.86
N ARG A 427 -0.30 2.48 2.31
CA ARG A 427 1.15 2.62 2.04
C ARG A 427 1.96 2.69 3.32
N LEU A 428 1.43 3.34 4.36
CA LEU A 428 2.02 3.39 5.70
C LEU A 428 2.02 2.00 6.35
N GLN A 429 0.89 1.29 6.37
CA GLN A 429 0.81 -0.07 6.92
C GLN A 429 1.76 -1.03 6.19
N THR A 430 1.87 -0.90 4.87
CA THR A 430 2.81 -1.67 4.05
C THR A 430 4.26 -1.35 4.43
N ALA A 431 4.60 -0.09 4.66
CA ALA A 431 5.95 0.31 5.10
C ALA A 431 6.29 -0.19 6.51
N ASP A 432 5.35 -0.18 7.46
CA ASP A 432 5.56 -0.71 8.81
C ASP A 432 5.77 -2.24 8.82
N LEU A 433 5.04 -2.98 7.96
CA LEU A 433 5.25 -4.42 7.75
C LEU A 433 6.66 -4.72 7.21
N ILE A 434 7.09 -3.99 6.17
CA ILE A 434 8.43 -4.13 5.60
C ILE A 434 9.49 -3.78 6.65
N ALA A 435 9.33 -2.66 7.38
CA ALA A 435 10.31 -2.22 8.38
C ALA A 435 10.47 -3.20 9.54
N THR A 436 9.37 -3.81 10.00
CA THR A 436 9.41 -4.83 11.06
C THR A 436 10.24 -6.05 10.64
N GLY A 437 10.17 -6.43 9.37
CA GLY A 437 10.90 -7.56 8.80
C GLY A 437 12.26 -7.23 8.16
N LEU A 438 12.57 -5.96 7.91
CA LEU A 438 13.77 -5.54 7.17
C LEU A 438 15.09 -6.11 7.74
N PRO A 439 15.32 -6.18 9.07
CA PRO A 439 16.56 -6.74 9.62
C PRO A 439 16.86 -8.18 9.18
N VAL A 440 15.83 -8.97 8.84
CA VAL A 440 15.99 -10.36 8.35
C VAL A 440 16.81 -10.41 7.05
N LEU A 441 16.76 -9.36 6.21
CA LEU A 441 17.55 -9.27 4.98
C LEU A 441 19.06 -9.35 5.21
N GLN A 442 19.57 -9.06 6.42
CA GLN A 442 21.00 -9.18 6.72
C GLN A 442 21.48 -10.64 6.71
N ALA A 443 20.59 -11.61 6.97
CA ALA A 443 20.88 -13.04 6.93
C ALA A 443 20.70 -13.68 5.53
N TYR A 444 20.18 -12.93 4.55
CA TYR A 444 19.96 -13.44 3.20
C TYR A 444 21.23 -13.39 2.34
N ALA A 445 21.36 -14.37 1.45
CA ALA A 445 22.33 -14.38 0.36
C ALA A 445 22.46 -13.01 -0.34
N ALA A 446 23.70 -12.57 -0.60
CA ALA A 446 23.98 -11.23 -1.12
C ALA A 446 23.20 -10.87 -2.42
N PRO A 447 23.10 -11.75 -3.45
CA PRO A 447 22.34 -11.44 -4.66
C PRO A 447 20.85 -11.19 -4.41
N LEU A 448 20.25 -11.92 -3.46
CA LEU A 448 18.85 -11.71 -3.07
C LEU A 448 18.69 -10.41 -2.28
N LYS A 449 19.58 -10.15 -1.33
CA LYS A 449 19.61 -8.91 -0.53
C LYS A 449 19.73 -7.66 -1.40
N GLU A 450 20.63 -7.67 -2.38
CA GLU A 450 20.87 -6.55 -3.31
C GLU A 450 19.66 -6.21 -4.19
N ARG A 451 18.77 -7.18 -4.46
CA ARG A 451 17.50 -6.94 -5.18
C ARG A 451 16.38 -6.43 -4.28
N LEU A 452 16.28 -6.93 -3.05
CA LEU A 452 15.17 -6.61 -2.14
C LEU A 452 15.40 -5.32 -1.35
N LEU A 453 16.63 -5.09 -0.86
CA LEU A 453 16.96 -3.96 0.02
C LEU A 453 16.65 -2.58 -0.60
N PRO A 454 16.94 -2.29 -1.90
CA PRO A 454 16.65 -0.98 -2.48
C PRO A 454 15.15 -0.66 -2.49
N LEU A 455 14.34 -1.64 -2.89
CA LEU A 455 12.89 -1.50 -2.99
C LEU A 455 12.28 -1.29 -1.60
N ALA A 456 12.66 -2.13 -0.64
CA ALA A 456 12.19 -2.07 0.74
C ALA A 456 12.59 -0.76 1.44
N ALA A 457 13.87 -0.36 1.32
CA ALA A 457 14.38 0.85 1.95
C ALA A 457 13.77 2.13 1.36
N GLN A 458 13.61 2.21 0.03
CA GLN A 458 12.94 3.34 -0.60
C GLN A 458 11.46 3.44 -0.24
N TRP A 459 10.75 2.32 -0.10
CA TRP A 459 9.35 2.32 0.33
C TRP A 459 9.19 2.85 1.76
N ILE A 460 10.05 2.39 2.69
CA ILE A 460 10.10 2.87 4.07
C ILE A 460 10.42 4.37 4.13
N ALA A 461 11.40 4.85 3.35
CA ALA A 461 11.74 6.27 3.30
C ALA A 461 10.55 7.14 2.86
N ARG A 462 9.84 6.71 1.80
CA ARG A 462 8.72 7.45 1.20
C ARG A 462 7.46 7.43 2.06
N TYR A 463 7.13 6.31 2.71
CA TYR A 463 5.81 6.11 3.33
C TYR A 463 5.83 5.67 4.81
N GLY A 464 6.98 5.24 5.34
CA GLY A 464 7.08 4.68 6.68
C GLY A 464 6.83 5.68 7.80
N SER A 465 6.37 5.16 8.95
CA SER A 465 6.28 5.89 10.21
C SER A 465 7.66 6.32 10.76
N ASP A 466 7.67 7.18 11.78
CA ASP A 466 8.91 7.54 12.49
C ASP A 466 9.56 6.35 13.22
N GLY A 467 8.78 5.29 13.52
CA GLY A 467 9.30 4.01 14.00
C GLY A 467 9.97 3.22 12.87
N ALA A 468 9.27 3.02 11.76
CA ALA A 468 9.76 2.27 10.60
C ALA A 468 11.02 2.89 9.99
N THR A 469 11.09 4.21 9.88
CA THR A 469 12.23 4.90 9.26
C THR A 469 13.55 4.76 10.03
N LYS A 470 13.51 4.58 11.36
CA LYS A 470 14.72 4.32 12.18
C LYS A 470 15.39 2.99 11.89
N VAL A 471 14.70 2.04 11.26
CA VAL A 471 15.29 0.74 10.88
C VAL A 471 16.37 0.94 9.80
N LEU A 472 16.28 2.01 8.99
CA LEU A 472 17.28 2.34 7.97
C LEU A 472 18.67 2.70 8.55
N ASP A 473 18.73 3.10 9.83
CA ASP A 473 19.99 3.43 10.51
C ASP A 473 20.78 2.19 10.96
N GLN A 474 20.15 0.99 10.91
CA GLN A 474 20.76 -0.29 11.27
C GLN A 474 21.52 -0.95 10.11
N PHE A 475 21.52 -0.34 8.92
CA PHE A 475 22.15 -0.85 7.71
C PHE A 475 23.39 -0.02 7.35
N PRO A 476 24.44 -0.65 6.81
CA PRO A 476 25.64 0.07 6.39
C PRO A 476 25.33 1.07 5.27
N ASP A 477 26.07 2.18 5.26
CA ASP A 477 25.92 3.26 4.28
C ASP A 477 26.48 2.87 2.90
N GLY A 478 25.74 2.00 2.19
CA GLY A 478 25.87 1.80 0.75
C GLY A 478 25.01 2.79 -0.05
N PRO A 479 25.24 2.98 -1.36
CA PRO A 479 24.58 4.01 -2.16
C PRO A 479 23.05 3.84 -2.23
N GLN A 480 22.57 2.60 -2.14
CA GLN A 480 21.13 2.27 -2.09
C GLN A 480 20.47 2.74 -0.77
N VAL A 481 21.17 2.60 0.37
CA VAL A 481 20.71 3.06 1.69
C VAL A 481 20.85 4.58 1.80
N ALA A 482 21.93 5.15 1.22
CA ALA A 482 22.10 6.59 1.10
C ALA A 482 20.95 7.24 0.31
N LEU A 483 20.49 6.63 -0.79
CA LEU A 483 19.29 7.08 -1.51
C LEU A 483 18.03 7.05 -0.64
N ALA A 484 17.79 5.97 0.11
CA ALA A 484 16.66 5.92 1.04
C ALA A 484 16.74 7.02 2.11
N LYS A 485 17.92 7.24 2.71
CA LYS A 485 18.17 8.32 3.68
C LYS A 485 18.01 9.71 3.06
N ALA A 486 18.38 9.92 1.80
CA ALA A 486 18.21 11.18 1.06
C ALA A 486 16.72 11.46 0.72
N LEU A 487 15.97 10.43 0.31
CA LEU A 487 14.52 10.52 0.09
C LEU A 487 13.77 10.85 1.39
N LEU A 488 14.18 10.25 2.51
CA LEU A 488 13.64 10.54 3.84
C LEU A 488 13.95 11.97 4.30
N ALA A 489 15.18 12.44 4.05
CA ALA A 489 15.60 13.82 4.33
C ALA A 489 14.75 14.83 3.53
N ALA A 490 14.50 14.56 2.23
CA ALA A 490 13.63 15.38 1.40
C ALA A 490 12.18 15.40 1.90
N ARG A 491 11.59 14.23 2.20
CA ARG A 491 10.25 14.12 2.80
C ARG A 491 10.11 14.90 4.12
N ARG A 492 11.17 14.92 4.94
CA ARG A 492 11.21 15.68 6.20
C ARG A 492 11.65 17.14 6.05
N ASN A 493 11.87 17.63 4.82
CA ASN A 493 12.39 18.97 4.53
C ASN A 493 13.68 19.33 5.31
N MET A 494 14.56 18.34 5.50
CA MET A 494 15.85 18.54 6.17
C MET A 494 16.77 19.45 5.32
N PRO A 495 17.61 20.28 5.95
CA PRO A 495 18.44 21.26 5.23
C PRO A 495 19.51 20.61 4.35
N ASP A 496 19.93 19.38 4.66
CA ASP A 496 20.94 18.62 3.92
C ASP A 496 20.37 17.76 2.78
N ALA A 497 19.03 17.75 2.60
CA ALA A 497 18.36 16.90 1.62
C ALA A 497 18.78 17.18 0.17
N GLU A 498 18.91 18.46 -0.20
CA GLU A 498 19.35 18.87 -1.55
C GLU A 498 20.79 18.44 -1.83
N ALA A 499 21.70 18.62 -0.86
CA ALA A 499 23.08 18.19 -0.99
C ALA A 499 23.18 16.66 -1.16
N LYS A 500 22.46 15.89 -0.32
CA LYS A 500 22.40 14.43 -0.40
C LYS A 500 21.85 13.94 -1.74
N LEU A 501 20.77 14.54 -2.24
CA LEU A 501 20.19 14.18 -3.54
C LEU A 501 21.09 14.60 -4.72
N SER A 502 21.75 15.75 -4.64
CA SER A 502 22.65 16.25 -5.68
C SER A 502 23.87 15.35 -5.88
N VAL A 503 24.46 14.84 -4.80
CA VAL A 503 25.55 13.84 -4.87
C VAL A 503 25.07 12.57 -5.58
N LEU A 504 23.91 12.03 -5.18
CA LEU A 504 23.36 10.79 -5.76
C LEU A 504 22.82 10.96 -7.18
N ALA A 505 22.48 12.17 -7.61
CA ALA A 505 22.09 12.48 -8.99
C ALA A 505 23.24 12.35 -10.01
N HIS A 506 24.47 12.10 -9.54
CA HIS A 506 25.65 11.81 -10.35
C HIS A 506 26.21 10.39 -10.12
N ASP A 507 25.45 9.52 -9.43
CA ASP A 507 25.83 8.13 -9.19
C ASP A 507 25.88 7.32 -10.52
N PRO A 508 26.88 6.44 -10.74
CA PRO A 508 26.98 5.68 -11.98
C PRO A 508 25.85 4.64 -12.17
N SER A 509 25.09 4.31 -11.12
CA SER A 509 24.01 3.32 -11.18
C SER A 509 22.75 3.89 -11.84
N PRO A 510 22.24 3.26 -12.93
CA PRO A 510 20.99 3.68 -13.57
C PRO A 510 19.75 3.44 -12.70
N LEU A 511 19.90 2.80 -11.53
CA LEU A 511 18.82 2.61 -10.56
C LEU A 511 18.83 3.66 -9.43
N ILE A 512 19.85 4.52 -9.36
CA ILE A 512 20.03 5.48 -8.27
C ILE A 512 19.90 6.91 -8.78
N TRP A 513 20.71 7.30 -9.77
CA TRP A 513 20.73 8.70 -10.23
C TRP A 513 19.39 9.22 -10.75
N PRO A 514 18.55 8.46 -11.49
CA PRO A 514 17.28 8.98 -11.99
C PRO A 514 16.31 9.24 -10.84
N VAL A 515 16.34 8.38 -9.83
CA VAL A 515 15.48 8.45 -8.63
C VAL A 515 15.90 9.62 -7.74
N ALA A 516 17.20 9.84 -7.58
CA ALA A 516 17.74 11.00 -6.90
C ALA A 516 17.38 12.30 -7.64
N ARG A 517 17.48 12.32 -8.98
CA ARG A 517 17.13 13.48 -9.82
C ARG A 517 15.63 13.80 -9.78
N GLU A 518 14.77 12.79 -9.89
CA GLU A 518 13.31 12.91 -9.75
C GLU A 518 12.94 13.51 -8.37
N ALA A 519 13.58 13.04 -7.30
CA ALA A 519 13.37 13.57 -5.97
C ALA A 519 13.91 15.01 -5.80
N SER A 520 15.06 15.35 -6.39
CA SER A 520 15.59 16.72 -6.34
C SER A 520 14.71 17.69 -7.12
N LEU A 521 14.17 17.26 -8.26
CA LEU A 521 13.24 18.06 -9.08
C LEU A 521 11.90 18.29 -8.37
N ARG A 522 11.38 17.25 -7.68
CA ARG A 522 10.19 17.39 -6.81
C ARG A 522 10.42 18.39 -5.67
N LEU A 523 11.56 18.26 -4.97
CA LEU A 523 11.90 19.15 -3.87
C LEU A 523 12.13 20.60 -4.35
N ALA A 524 12.71 20.79 -5.54
CA ALA A 524 12.91 22.11 -6.15
C ALA A 524 11.60 22.77 -6.58
N LEU A 525 10.62 22.00 -7.06
CA LEU A 525 9.26 22.46 -7.33
C LEU A 525 8.56 22.90 -6.03
N GLU A 526 8.59 22.04 -5.00
CA GLU A 526 7.95 22.29 -3.70
C GLU A 526 8.55 23.51 -2.97
N LYS A 527 9.88 23.70 -3.05
CA LYS A 527 10.59 24.87 -2.52
C LYS A 527 10.59 26.09 -3.46
N LYS A 528 10.05 25.96 -4.68
CA LYS A 528 10.05 27.00 -5.73
C LYS A 528 11.45 27.52 -6.09
N THR A 529 12.49 26.69 -5.96
CA THR A 529 13.86 27.04 -6.34
C THR A 529 14.13 26.88 -7.84
N LEU A 530 13.31 26.09 -8.54
CA LEU A 530 13.25 26.02 -9.99
C LEU A 530 11.85 26.42 -10.48
N PRO A 531 11.71 27.11 -11.63
CA PRO A 531 10.42 27.42 -12.20
C PRO A 531 9.72 26.13 -12.69
N PRO A 532 8.39 25.99 -12.55
CA PRO A 532 7.71 24.72 -12.83
C PRO A 532 7.91 24.19 -14.25
N GLN A 533 7.97 25.07 -15.26
CA GLN A 533 8.26 24.65 -16.64
C GLN A 533 9.64 23.96 -16.76
N ALA A 534 10.70 24.53 -16.16
CA ALA A 534 12.03 23.92 -16.19
C ALA A 534 12.12 22.61 -15.39
N VAL A 535 11.21 22.39 -14.42
CA VAL A 535 11.04 21.10 -13.76
C VAL A 535 10.40 20.10 -14.74
N ALA A 536 9.32 20.48 -15.43
CA ALA A 536 8.68 19.61 -16.43
C ALA A 536 9.64 19.19 -17.55
N ASP A 537 10.39 20.13 -18.12
CA ASP A 537 11.36 19.89 -19.20
C ASP A 537 12.50 18.94 -18.73
N GLN A 538 13.00 19.13 -17.51
CA GLN A 538 14.04 18.26 -16.94
C GLN A 538 13.51 16.87 -16.55
N VAL A 539 12.24 16.75 -16.16
CA VAL A 539 11.60 15.46 -15.93
C VAL A 539 11.46 14.70 -17.25
N ASP A 540 11.03 15.37 -18.32
CA ASP A 540 10.90 14.77 -19.66
C ASP A 540 12.23 14.14 -20.12
N GLY A 541 13.32 14.91 -20.01
CA GLY A 541 14.67 14.45 -20.36
C GLY A 541 15.19 13.25 -19.57
N ILE A 542 14.63 12.94 -18.39
CA ILE A 542 15.01 11.76 -17.59
C ILE A 542 13.99 10.61 -17.66
N LEU A 543 12.86 10.75 -18.37
CA LEU A 543 11.86 9.67 -18.50
C LEU A 543 12.45 8.33 -19.01
N PRO A 544 13.39 8.30 -19.99
CA PRO A 544 14.00 7.04 -20.43
C PRO A 544 14.81 6.34 -19.32
N ALA A 545 15.48 7.11 -18.46
CA ALA A 545 16.24 6.57 -17.33
C ALA A 545 15.32 6.16 -16.17
N LEU A 546 14.24 6.92 -15.92
CA LEU A 546 13.19 6.54 -14.98
C LEU A 546 12.45 5.27 -15.41
N ARG A 547 12.35 4.97 -16.71
CA ARG A 547 11.82 3.68 -17.20
C ARG A 547 12.70 2.51 -16.77
N ILE A 548 14.03 2.64 -16.86
CA ILE A 548 14.99 1.62 -16.39
C ILE A 548 14.91 1.45 -14.86
N ALA A 549 14.69 2.54 -14.12
CA ALA A 549 14.49 2.51 -12.68
C ALA A 549 13.05 2.15 -12.24
N GLU A 550 12.16 1.71 -13.15
CA GLU A 550 10.75 1.36 -12.90
C GLU A 550 9.88 2.51 -12.31
N ARG A 551 10.27 3.77 -12.55
CA ARG A 551 9.65 4.99 -11.98
C ARG A 551 9.12 5.99 -13.01
N GLU A 552 9.02 5.62 -14.29
CA GLU A 552 8.47 6.51 -15.35
C GLU A 552 7.09 7.08 -14.99
N LYS A 553 6.20 6.26 -14.38
CA LYS A 553 4.88 6.70 -13.91
C LYS A 553 4.97 7.83 -12.88
N ASP A 554 5.85 7.71 -11.88
CA ASP A 554 6.00 8.74 -10.85
C ASP A 554 6.69 10.01 -11.39
N GLY A 555 7.54 9.86 -12.43
CA GLY A 555 8.09 10.97 -13.22
C GLY A 555 7.00 11.72 -13.98
N ARG A 556 6.18 11.03 -14.77
CA ARG A 556 5.09 11.64 -15.54
C ARG A 556 4.05 12.34 -14.65
N LEU A 557 3.76 11.80 -13.46
CA LEU A 557 2.93 12.51 -12.47
C LEU A 557 3.57 13.81 -11.97
N LEU A 558 4.89 13.85 -11.80
CA LEU A 558 5.63 15.07 -11.46
C LEU A 558 5.64 16.06 -12.63
N GLN A 559 5.78 15.59 -13.87
CA GLN A 559 5.70 16.41 -15.09
C GLN A 559 4.32 17.09 -15.21
N ILE A 560 3.23 16.33 -15.07
CA ILE A 560 1.85 16.86 -15.10
C ILE A 560 1.67 17.91 -14.00
N LYS A 561 2.08 17.61 -12.76
CA LYS A 561 2.01 18.58 -11.63
C LYS A 561 2.78 19.86 -11.95
N ALA A 562 4.00 19.76 -12.47
CA ALA A 562 4.85 20.90 -12.79
C ALA A 562 4.28 21.75 -13.93
N LEU A 563 3.67 21.13 -14.95
CA LEU A 563 2.99 21.84 -16.04
C LEU A 563 1.75 22.58 -15.55
N MET A 564 0.94 21.96 -14.68
CA MET A 564 -0.20 22.62 -14.02
C MET A 564 0.23 23.80 -13.15
N GLU A 565 1.24 23.64 -12.29
CA GLU A 565 1.77 24.73 -11.45
C GLU A 565 2.44 25.85 -12.26
N GLY A 566 2.93 25.54 -13.48
CA GLY A 566 3.45 26.52 -14.43
C GLY A 566 2.39 27.23 -15.27
N GLY A 567 1.10 26.85 -15.15
CA GLY A 567 0.02 27.36 -15.99
C GLY A 567 0.03 26.84 -17.43
N ASN A 568 0.90 25.88 -17.75
CA ASN A 568 0.98 25.26 -19.09
C ASN A 568 -0.06 24.14 -19.22
N LEU A 569 -1.33 24.55 -19.34
CA LEU A 569 -2.47 23.64 -19.40
C LEU A 569 -2.46 22.75 -20.66
N GLU A 570 -2.04 23.29 -21.81
CA GLU A 570 -1.87 22.54 -23.05
C GLU A 570 -0.88 21.37 -22.86
N GLY A 571 0.31 21.66 -22.31
CA GLY A 571 1.31 20.64 -22.01
C GLY A 571 0.80 19.61 -20.98
N ALA A 572 0.09 20.06 -19.94
CA ALA A 572 -0.47 19.18 -18.93
C ALA A 572 -1.52 18.22 -19.52
N ALA A 573 -2.41 18.73 -20.39
CA ALA A 573 -3.40 17.92 -21.11
C ALA A 573 -2.73 16.90 -22.06
N ALA A 574 -1.71 17.32 -22.82
CA ALA A 574 -0.96 16.40 -23.68
C ALA A 574 -0.27 15.28 -22.86
N ALA A 575 0.29 15.61 -21.70
CA ALA A 575 0.90 14.62 -20.80
C ALA A 575 -0.14 13.64 -20.19
N VAL A 576 -1.37 14.10 -19.91
CA VAL A 576 -2.49 13.25 -19.47
C VAL A 576 -3.03 12.36 -20.61
N GLN A 577 -3.15 12.87 -21.84
CA GLN A 577 -3.51 12.05 -23.00
C GLN A 577 -2.47 10.96 -23.29
N GLU A 578 -1.18 11.31 -23.22
CA GLU A 578 -0.08 10.35 -23.35
C GLU A 578 -0.07 9.32 -22.20
N TRP A 579 -0.46 9.71 -20.98
CA TRP A 579 -0.70 8.75 -19.88
C TRP A 579 -1.80 7.75 -20.23
N GLY A 580 -2.95 8.22 -20.71
CA GLY A 580 -4.06 7.35 -21.11
C GLY A 580 -3.69 6.39 -22.24
N ARG A 581 -2.82 6.82 -23.16
CA ARG A 581 -2.29 6.00 -24.26
C ARG A 581 -1.30 4.92 -23.78
N LEU A 582 -0.43 5.25 -22.83
CA LEU A 582 0.63 4.35 -22.33
C LEU A 582 0.15 3.42 -21.21
N TYR A 583 -0.80 3.85 -20.39
CA TYR A 583 -1.23 3.18 -19.17
C TYR A 583 -2.78 3.16 -19.03
N PRO A 584 -3.51 2.55 -19.98
CA PRO A 584 -4.98 2.55 -19.98
C PRO A 584 -5.58 1.96 -18.69
N ASP A 585 -4.95 0.91 -18.13
CA ASP A 585 -5.38 0.26 -16.88
C ASP A 585 -5.20 1.15 -15.62
N ASP A 586 -4.41 2.22 -15.72
CA ASP A 586 -4.07 3.15 -14.62
C ASP A 586 -4.65 4.56 -14.86
N ALA A 587 -5.62 4.73 -15.76
CA ALA A 587 -6.24 6.04 -16.05
C ALA A 587 -6.78 6.75 -14.79
N ALA A 588 -7.29 5.99 -13.81
CA ALA A 588 -7.78 6.52 -12.54
C ALA A 588 -6.73 7.27 -11.71
N ARG A 589 -5.42 7.09 -11.97
CA ARG A 589 -4.34 7.83 -11.28
C ARG A 589 -4.22 9.30 -11.70
N VAL A 590 -4.72 9.66 -12.90
CA VAL A 590 -4.64 11.03 -13.44
C VAL A 590 -6.00 11.71 -13.55
N ALA A 591 -7.10 11.02 -13.27
CA ALA A 591 -8.47 11.54 -13.44
C ALA A 591 -8.77 12.83 -12.64
N VAL A 592 -8.16 13.00 -11.46
CA VAL A 592 -8.29 14.23 -10.66
C VAL A 592 -7.59 15.40 -11.37
N GLN A 593 -6.35 15.17 -11.81
CA GLN A 593 -5.55 16.14 -12.56
C GLN A 593 -6.22 16.49 -13.89
N GLU A 594 -6.76 15.50 -14.63
CA GLU A 594 -7.53 15.71 -15.85
C GLU A 594 -8.73 16.62 -15.60
N THR A 595 -9.52 16.35 -14.55
CA THR A 595 -10.67 17.17 -14.16
C THR A 595 -10.26 18.60 -13.80
N ASP A 596 -9.16 18.77 -13.06
CA ASP A 596 -8.68 20.10 -12.67
C ASP A 596 -8.06 20.88 -13.83
N ILE A 597 -7.40 20.20 -14.79
CA ILE A 597 -6.94 20.78 -16.06
C ILE A 597 -8.14 21.27 -16.88
N ILE A 598 -9.19 20.44 -17.03
CA ILE A 598 -10.43 20.81 -17.72
C ILE A 598 -11.05 22.06 -17.10
N ARG A 599 -11.24 22.08 -15.77
CA ARG A 599 -11.80 23.24 -15.05
C ARG A 599 -10.94 24.50 -15.18
N GLN A 600 -9.62 24.36 -15.24
CA GLN A 600 -8.73 25.52 -15.44
C GLN A 600 -8.80 26.02 -16.89
N MET A 601 -8.82 25.13 -17.89
CA MET A 601 -8.99 25.47 -19.30
C MET A 601 -10.35 26.10 -19.62
N ALA A 602 -11.38 25.77 -18.86
CA ALA A 602 -12.74 26.30 -19.02
C ALA A 602 -12.86 27.78 -18.62
N ARG A 603 -12.06 28.25 -17.64
CA ARG A 603 -12.19 29.59 -17.06
C ARG A 603 -11.78 30.72 -18.02
N SER A 604 -10.88 30.45 -18.96
CA SER A 604 -10.38 31.45 -19.91
C SER A 604 -9.90 30.81 -21.20
N ALA A 605 -10.23 31.42 -22.33
CA ALA A 605 -9.59 31.14 -23.61
C ALA A 605 -8.15 31.69 -23.63
N SER A 606 -7.29 31.04 -24.40
CA SER A 606 -5.90 31.43 -24.58
C SER A 606 -5.79 32.53 -25.64
N SER A 607 -4.75 33.36 -25.59
CA SER A 607 -4.58 34.45 -26.58
C SER A 607 -4.12 33.97 -27.96
N GLY A 608 -3.57 32.76 -28.06
CA GLY A 608 -3.11 32.16 -29.32
C GLY A 608 -4.16 31.28 -29.99
N ALA A 609 -4.51 31.58 -31.25
CA ALA A 609 -5.48 30.79 -32.03
C ALA A 609 -5.10 29.30 -32.14
N ARG A 610 -3.82 28.97 -32.35
CA ARG A 610 -3.35 27.57 -32.40
C ARG A 610 -3.56 26.83 -31.08
N GLN A 611 -3.31 27.49 -29.96
CA GLN A 611 -3.53 26.93 -28.63
C GLN A 611 -5.03 26.70 -28.39
N ASN A 612 -5.88 27.68 -28.76
CA ASN A 612 -7.34 27.53 -28.69
C ASN A 612 -7.86 26.33 -29.51
N MET A 613 -7.31 26.06 -30.70
CA MET A 613 -7.69 24.87 -31.49
C MET A 613 -7.34 23.56 -30.78
N ASN A 614 -6.15 23.44 -30.19
CA ASN A 614 -5.71 22.24 -29.49
C ASN A 614 -6.54 22.02 -28.22
N GLU A 615 -6.79 23.08 -27.45
CA GLU A 615 -7.60 23.04 -26.23
C GLU A 615 -9.08 22.74 -26.53
N VAL A 616 -9.63 23.17 -27.68
CA VAL A 616 -10.97 22.75 -28.16
C VAL A 616 -11.03 21.24 -28.45
N ALA A 617 -10.00 20.66 -29.07
CA ALA A 617 -9.98 19.22 -29.34
C ALA A 617 -9.96 18.39 -28.04
N PHE A 618 -9.17 18.81 -27.05
CA PHE A 618 -9.14 18.20 -25.71
C PHE A 618 -10.49 18.32 -24.99
N LEU A 619 -11.10 19.52 -24.98
CA LEU A 619 -12.40 19.74 -24.32
C LEU A 619 -13.54 18.95 -24.98
N LYS A 620 -13.52 18.74 -26.30
CA LYS A 620 -14.50 17.88 -26.98
C LYS A 620 -14.42 16.42 -26.55
N ASP A 621 -13.20 15.86 -26.46
CA ASP A 621 -12.99 14.50 -25.97
C ASP A 621 -13.42 14.35 -24.51
N ALA A 622 -13.15 15.36 -23.67
CA ALA A 622 -13.66 15.43 -22.30
C ALA A 622 -15.21 15.47 -22.24
N LEU A 623 -15.88 16.23 -23.11
CA LEU A 623 -17.34 16.36 -23.16
C LEU A 623 -18.06 15.02 -23.43
N LEU A 624 -17.43 14.16 -24.25
CA LEU A 624 -17.94 12.82 -24.56
C LEU A 624 -17.85 11.88 -23.34
N LYS A 625 -16.81 12.04 -22.51
CA LYS A 625 -16.53 11.21 -21.33
C LYS A 625 -17.24 11.72 -20.06
N ALA A 626 -17.51 13.02 -19.95
CA ALA A 626 -18.08 13.64 -18.77
C ALA A 626 -19.51 13.14 -18.49
N SER A 627 -19.71 12.47 -17.35
CA SER A 627 -21.04 12.06 -16.86
C SER A 627 -21.68 13.08 -15.90
N ASP A 628 -20.87 13.92 -15.26
CA ASP A 628 -21.30 14.99 -14.35
C ASP A 628 -21.82 16.20 -15.13
N SER A 629 -23.02 16.68 -14.77
CA SER A 629 -23.63 17.86 -15.38
C SER A 629 -22.89 19.15 -15.06
N ALA A 630 -22.27 19.28 -13.89
CA ALA A 630 -21.48 20.45 -13.54
C ALA A 630 -20.21 20.54 -14.41
N LEU A 631 -19.44 19.45 -14.50
CA LEU A 631 -18.27 19.38 -15.37
C LEU A 631 -18.64 19.55 -16.86
N ARG A 632 -19.79 19.03 -17.32
CA ARG A 632 -20.29 19.31 -18.68
C ARG A 632 -20.57 20.79 -18.90
N GLY A 633 -21.18 21.47 -17.93
CA GLY A 633 -21.39 22.92 -17.99
C GLY A 633 -20.08 23.71 -18.10
N ASP A 634 -19.09 23.39 -17.25
CA ASP A 634 -17.76 23.99 -17.31
C ASP A 634 -17.12 23.79 -18.70
N ILE A 635 -17.18 22.58 -19.26
CA ILE A 635 -16.62 22.27 -20.59
C ILE A 635 -17.32 23.07 -21.70
N LEU A 636 -18.64 23.19 -21.66
CA LEU A 636 -19.41 23.90 -22.68
C LEU A 636 -19.17 25.42 -22.66
N ASP A 637 -19.09 26.05 -21.48
CA ASP A 637 -18.70 27.47 -21.38
C ASP A 637 -17.25 27.69 -21.85
N GLY A 638 -16.35 26.77 -21.48
CA GLY A 638 -14.97 26.74 -21.96
C GLY A 638 -14.86 26.67 -23.49
N LEU A 639 -15.65 25.79 -24.12
CA LEU A 639 -15.74 25.69 -25.58
C LEU A 639 -16.30 26.96 -26.22
N ALA A 640 -17.40 27.52 -25.68
CA ALA A 640 -18.00 28.75 -26.20
C ALA A 640 -17.00 29.93 -26.22
N ARG A 641 -16.31 30.20 -25.10
CA ARG A 641 -15.25 31.23 -25.02
C ARG A 641 -14.13 31.04 -26.05
N ARG A 642 -13.86 29.80 -26.46
CA ARG A 642 -12.80 29.47 -27.41
C ARG A 642 -13.26 29.62 -28.85
N TYR A 643 -14.52 29.32 -29.14
CA TYR A 643 -15.12 29.64 -30.44
C TYR A 643 -15.26 31.15 -30.64
N GLU A 644 -15.64 31.89 -29.59
CA GLU A 644 -15.61 33.36 -29.56
C GLU A 644 -14.21 33.89 -29.93
N ALA A 645 -13.17 33.41 -29.22
CA ALA A 645 -11.76 33.79 -29.48
C ALA A 645 -11.20 33.30 -30.83
N LEU A 646 -11.84 32.33 -31.49
CA LEU A 646 -11.48 31.84 -32.83
C LEU A 646 -12.30 32.49 -33.94
N GLY A 647 -13.32 33.30 -33.63
CA GLY A 647 -14.24 33.86 -34.62
C GLY A 647 -15.13 32.79 -35.28
N LEU A 648 -15.61 31.82 -34.49
CA LEU A 648 -16.41 30.66 -34.94
C LEU A 648 -17.85 30.72 -34.39
N PRO A 649 -18.69 31.65 -34.89
CA PRO A 649 -19.92 32.04 -34.21
C PRO A 649 -21.04 30.98 -34.28
N ASP A 650 -21.08 30.12 -35.30
CA ASP A 650 -22.05 29.02 -35.36
C ASP A 650 -21.75 27.95 -34.29
N GLN A 651 -20.47 27.62 -34.09
CA GLN A 651 -20.03 26.67 -33.06
C GLN A 651 -20.17 27.26 -31.64
N GLU A 652 -19.97 28.57 -31.48
CA GLU A 652 -20.27 29.27 -30.23
C GLU A 652 -21.77 29.19 -29.90
N ARG A 653 -22.64 29.44 -30.88
CA ARG A 653 -24.10 29.36 -30.71
C ARG A 653 -24.55 27.97 -30.29
N GLU A 654 -24.00 26.93 -30.91
CA GLU A 654 -24.26 25.52 -30.56
C GLU A 654 -23.86 25.22 -29.10
N ALA A 655 -22.61 25.55 -28.72
CA ALA A 655 -22.11 25.33 -27.36
C ALA A 655 -22.90 26.09 -26.28
N LEU A 656 -23.31 27.33 -26.55
CA LEU A 656 -24.14 28.12 -25.63
C LEU A 656 -25.56 27.56 -25.48
N ARG A 657 -26.16 27.02 -26.55
CA ARG A 657 -27.49 26.37 -26.48
C ARG A 657 -27.45 25.03 -25.74
N ASP A 658 -26.42 24.23 -25.96
CA ASP A 658 -26.18 23.01 -25.19
C ASP A 658 -25.95 23.32 -23.70
N LEU A 659 -25.24 24.41 -23.39
CA LEU A 659 -25.05 24.89 -22.03
C LEU A 659 -26.37 25.27 -21.35
N LEU A 660 -27.28 25.96 -22.05
CA LEU A 660 -28.63 26.24 -21.54
C LEU A 660 -29.43 24.95 -21.31
N ALA A 661 -29.34 23.98 -22.23
CA ALA A 661 -30.00 22.68 -22.08
C ALA A 661 -29.46 21.84 -20.91
N SER A 662 -28.21 22.09 -20.46
CA SER A 662 -27.57 21.36 -19.35
C SER A 662 -28.08 21.74 -17.94
N GLY A 663 -28.82 22.85 -17.80
CA GLY A 663 -29.55 23.17 -16.56
C GLY A 663 -28.77 23.91 -15.46
N SER A 664 -27.71 24.66 -15.80
CA SER A 664 -26.97 25.49 -14.82
C SER A 664 -27.68 26.83 -14.53
N ASN A 665 -28.72 26.79 -13.69
CA ASN A 665 -29.58 27.95 -13.36
C ASN A 665 -28.80 29.20 -12.89
N ALA A 666 -27.64 29.02 -12.23
CA ALA A 666 -26.84 30.13 -11.70
C ALA A 666 -26.10 30.95 -12.80
N GLN A 667 -25.96 30.40 -14.00
CA GLN A 667 -25.32 31.08 -15.14
C GLN A 667 -26.26 31.30 -16.33
N GLU A 668 -27.45 30.67 -16.34
CA GLU A 668 -28.43 30.74 -17.43
C GLU A 668 -28.65 32.19 -17.95
N MET A 669 -28.78 33.15 -17.03
CA MET A 669 -28.97 34.57 -17.38
C MET A 669 -27.79 35.15 -18.17
N ASN A 670 -26.55 34.89 -17.75
CA ASN A 670 -25.35 35.34 -18.47
C ASN A 670 -25.18 34.63 -19.82
N VAL A 671 -25.53 33.34 -19.89
CA VAL A 671 -25.46 32.54 -21.12
C VAL A 671 -26.48 33.06 -22.16
N ARG A 672 -27.71 33.37 -21.75
CA ARG A 672 -28.72 34.02 -22.60
C ARG A 672 -28.30 35.41 -23.08
N ILE A 673 -27.65 36.22 -22.24
CA ILE A 673 -27.12 37.53 -22.63
C ILE A 673 -26.01 37.39 -23.69
N ARG A 674 -25.07 36.45 -23.51
CA ARG A 674 -24.04 36.14 -24.53
C ARG A 674 -24.68 35.64 -25.82
N LEU A 675 -25.61 34.70 -25.75
CA LEU A 675 -26.27 34.11 -26.91
C LEU A 675 -27.06 35.15 -27.71
N ALA A 676 -27.86 36.00 -27.06
CA ALA A 676 -28.56 37.09 -27.74
C ALA A 676 -27.61 38.17 -28.31
N THR A 677 -26.45 38.38 -27.70
CA THR A 677 -25.41 39.29 -28.22
C THR A 677 -24.75 38.70 -29.48
N LEU A 678 -24.43 37.41 -29.44
CA LEU A 678 -23.93 36.65 -30.59
C LEU A 678 -24.93 36.66 -31.74
N GLU A 679 -26.21 36.36 -31.47
CA GLU A 679 -27.26 36.33 -32.49
C GLU A 679 -27.54 37.71 -33.10
N LEU A 680 -27.50 38.78 -32.30
CA LEU A 680 -27.52 40.16 -32.80
C LEU A 680 -26.33 40.46 -33.72
N ASN A 681 -25.11 40.05 -33.35
CA ASN A 681 -23.90 40.22 -34.17
C ASN A 681 -23.95 39.40 -35.47
N MET A 682 -24.67 38.27 -35.47
CA MET A 682 -24.93 37.44 -36.66
C MET A 682 -26.12 37.91 -37.49
N GLY A 683 -26.90 38.89 -37.01
CA GLY A 683 -28.09 39.42 -37.69
C GLY A 683 -29.38 38.62 -37.49
N ASP A 684 -29.41 37.58 -36.63
CA ASP A 684 -30.64 36.85 -36.30
C ASP A 684 -31.41 37.56 -35.19
N LEU A 685 -32.08 38.66 -35.57
CA LEU A 685 -32.89 39.47 -34.67
C LEU A 685 -34.07 38.71 -34.06
N LYS A 686 -34.52 37.63 -34.71
CA LYS A 686 -35.64 36.81 -34.22
C LYS A 686 -35.19 35.93 -33.07
N ALA A 687 -34.06 35.23 -33.23
CA ALA A 687 -33.48 34.41 -32.17
C ALA A 687 -33.04 35.29 -30.98
N ALA A 688 -32.34 36.40 -31.25
CA ALA A 688 -31.89 37.32 -30.19
C ALA A 688 -33.06 37.87 -29.35
N ARG A 689 -34.20 38.16 -29.98
CA ARG A 689 -35.44 38.57 -29.29
C ARG A 689 -36.09 37.41 -28.50
N GLN A 690 -36.00 36.18 -29.01
CA GLN A 690 -36.52 34.98 -28.32
C GLN A 690 -35.72 34.67 -27.05
N ASP A 691 -34.38 34.70 -27.10
CA ASP A 691 -33.55 34.39 -25.93
C ASP A 691 -33.62 35.46 -24.84
N LEU A 692 -33.86 36.72 -25.21
CA LEU A 692 -34.20 37.78 -24.24
C LEU A 692 -35.67 37.80 -23.81
N GLY A 693 -36.53 37.01 -24.45
CA GLY A 693 -37.96 36.94 -24.14
C GLY A 693 -38.25 36.35 -22.76
N VAL A 694 -37.33 35.55 -22.21
CA VAL A 694 -37.39 35.00 -20.85
C VAL A 694 -37.23 36.10 -19.78
N PHE A 695 -36.58 37.21 -20.11
CA PHE A 695 -36.43 38.38 -19.22
C PHE A 695 -37.62 39.34 -19.33
N ALA A 696 -38.85 38.81 -19.39
CA ALA A 696 -40.06 39.61 -19.21
C ALA A 696 -40.22 40.02 -17.73
N GLU A 697 -41.05 41.05 -17.48
CA GLU A 697 -41.17 41.72 -16.18
C GLU A 697 -41.48 40.74 -15.03
N GLY A 698 -40.64 40.74 -13.98
CA GLY A 698 -40.84 39.91 -12.78
C GLY A 698 -39.72 38.93 -12.42
N SER A 699 -38.60 38.89 -13.14
CA SER A 699 -37.42 38.09 -12.74
C SER A 699 -36.90 38.54 -11.35
N PRO A 700 -36.59 37.61 -10.41
CA PRO A 700 -36.60 37.90 -8.97
C PRO A 700 -35.52 38.86 -8.45
N ASP A 701 -34.53 39.23 -9.26
CA ASP A 701 -33.50 40.20 -8.88
C ASP A 701 -33.98 41.67 -8.94
N ALA A 702 -35.15 41.92 -9.55
CA ALA A 702 -35.85 43.21 -9.46
C ALA A 702 -36.27 43.55 -8.00
N ALA A 703 -36.29 42.57 -7.09
CA ALA A 703 -36.61 42.76 -5.68
C ALA A 703 -35.42 43.20 -4.80
N LEU A 704 -34.17 43.09 -5.30
CA LEU A 704 -32.96 43.58 -4.59
C LEU A 704 -32.54 44.99 -5.03
N ALA A 705 -33.18 45.53 -6.08
CA ALA A 705 -33.12 46.94 -6.41
C ALA A 705 -33.86 47.76 -5.34
N LEU A 706 -33.11 48.43 -4.46
CA LEU A 706 -33.61 49.65 -3.80
C LEU A 706 -34.16 50.60 -4.89
N PRO A 707 -35.21 51.41 -4.62
CA PRO A 707 -35.73 52.33 -5.62
C PRO A 707 -34.62 53.27 -6.12
N GLY A 708 -34.20 53.07 -7.37
CA GLY A 708 -33.07 53.75 -8.02
C GLY A 708 -31.84 52.89 -8.36
N GLY A 709 -31.78 51.60 -7.99
CA GLY A 709 -30.60 50.74 -8.21
C GLY A 709 -30.84 49.54 -9.14
N SER A 710 -30.78 49.73 -10.46
CA SER A 710 -30.78 48.62 -11.43
C SER A 710 -29.52 47.75 -11.30
N SER A 711 -29.66 46.43 -11.26
CA SER A 711 -28.50 45.52 -11.36
C SER A 711 -27.82 45.66 -12.73
N SER A 712 -26.49 45.56 -12.81
CA SER A 712 -25.76 45.79 -14.07
C SER A 712 -26.28 44.90 -15.23
N GLN A 713 -26.72 43.68 -14.93
CA GLN A 713 -27.28 42.75 -15.92
C GLN A 713 -28.66 43.20 -16.44
N SER A 714 -29.50 43.81 -15.60
CA SER A 714 -30.79 44.36 -16.04
C SER A 714 -30.62 45.52 -17.02
N VAL A 715 -29.61 46.38 -16.79
CA VAL A 715 -29.21 47.43 -17.74
C VAL A 715 -28.70 46.83 -19.04
N GLU A 716 -27.88 45.78 -18.97
CA GLU A 716 -27.31 45.09 -20.13
C GLU A 716 -28.41 44.44 -21.01
N VAL A 717 -29.37 43.75 -20.40
CA VAL A 717 -30.55 43.20 -21.09
C VAL A 717 -31.38 44.32 -21.76
N ALA A 718 -31.58 45.45 -21.09
CA ALA A 718 -32.35 46.57 -21.66
C ALA A 718 -31.61 47.24 -22.84
N LEU A 719 -30.30 47.46 -22.72
CA LEU A 719 -29.45 47.93 -23.82
C LEU A 719 -29.49 46.97 -25.01
N LEU A 720 -29.48 45.66 -24.77
CA LEU A 720 -29.51 44.67 -25.84
C LEU A 720 -30.89 44.59 -26.52
N LYS A 721 -31.99 44.63 -25.74
CA LYS A 721 -33.36 44.76 -26.27
C LYS A 721 -33.51 46.02 -27.14
N ALA A 722 -32.98 47.17 -26.70
CA ALA A 722 -33.01 48.41 -27.45
C ALA A 722 -32.18 48.33 -28.76
N ARG A 723 -31.00 47.69 -28.73
CA ARG A 723 -30.19 47.45 -29.93
C ARG A 723 -30.89 46.53 -30.93
N ILE A 724 -31.56 45.47 -30.48
CA ILE A 724 -32.36 44.58 -31.33
C ILE A 724 -33.54 45.36 -31.94
N ALA A 725 -34.26 46.17 -31.16
CA ALA A 725 -35.35 47.00 -31.67
C ALA A 725 -34.87 48.05 -32.70
N LEU A 726 -33.71 48.67 -32.50
CA LEU A 726 -33.08 49.55 -33.48
C LEU A 726 -32.71 48.83 -34.79
N ALA A 727 -32.19 47.60 -34.69
CA ALA A 727 -31.86 46.78 -35.85
C ALA A 727 -33.11 46.27 -36.60
N ASP A 728 -34.22 46.05 -35.88
CA ASP A 728 -35.54 45.68 -36.43
C ASP A 728 -36.36 46.90 -36.92
N HIS A 729 -35.71 48.07 -37.05
CA HIS A 729 -36.30 49.35 -37.47
C HIS A 729 -37.45 49.88 -36.58
N ARG A 730 -37.41 49.60 -35.27
CA ARG A 730 -38.38 50.05 -34.27
C ARG A 730 -37.77 50.99 -33.22
N PRO A 731 -37.44 52.25 -33.59
CA PRO A 731 -36.81 53.19 -32.67
C PRO A 731 -37.70 53.53 -31.47
N GLU A 732 -39.03 53.54 -31.62
CA GLU A 732 -39.98 53.85 -30.55
C GLU A 732 -39.96 52.81 -29.41
N GLU A 733 -39.89 51.51 -29.74
CA GLU A 733 -39.72 50.42 -28.75
C GLU A 733 -38.40 50.58 -27.98
N ALA A 734 -37.33 50.98 -28.67
CA ALA A 734 -36.02 51.23 -28.06
C ALA A 734 -36.02 52.46 -27.13
N VAL A 735 -36.73 53.54 -27.48
CA VAL A 735 -36.85 54.73 -26.60
C VAL A 735 -37.64 54.37 -25.34
N SER A 736 -38.79 53.72 -25.49
CA SER A 736 -39.66 53.40 -24.34
C SER A 736 -38.99 52.43 -23.35
N GLY A 737 -38.30 51.40 -23.86
CA GLY A 737 -37.57 50.43 -23.03
C GLY A 737 -36.36 50.99 -22.26
N LEU A 738 -35.85 52.17 -22.66
CA LEU A 738 -34.71 52.85 -22.02
C LEU A 738 -35.12 54.08 -21.20
N ALA A 739 -36.39 54.47 -21.21
CA ALA A 739 -36.86 55.73 -20.62
C ALA A 739 -36.63 55.82 -19.10
N THR A 740 -36.79 54.71 -18.39
CA THR A 740 -36.76 54.61 -16.92
C THR A 740 -35.38 54.26 -16.33
N ILE A 741 -34.40 53.92 -17.16
CA ILE A 741 -33.10 53.38 -16.71
C ILE A 741 -32.06 54.50 -16.64
N HIS A 742 -31.41 54.60 -15.48
CA HIS A 742 -30.46 55.65 -15.14
C HIS A 742 -29.03 55.09 -15.13
N ASP A 743 -28.46 54.86 -16.32
CA ASP A 743 -27.08 54.39 -16.51
C ASP A 743 -26.39 55.21 -17.63
N PRO A 744 -25.12 55.62 -17.49
CA PRO A 744 -24.41 56.40 -18.51
C PRO A 744 -24.40 55.77 -19.92
N ARG A 745 -24.38 54.43 -20.02
CA ARG A 745 -24.42 53.71 -21.31
C ARG A 745 -25.79 53.84 -21.98
N VAL A 746 -26.86 53.89 -21.17
CA VAL A 746 -28.23 54.10 -21.63
C VAL A 746 -28.42 55.54 -22.09
N TRP A 747 -27.90 56.51 -21.34
CA TRP A 747 -27.91 57.93 -21.73
C TRP A 747 -27.18 58.19 -23.05
N ILE A 748 -25.98 57.60 -23.23
CA ILE A 748 -25.24 57.65 -24.50
C ILE A 748 -26.05 57.06 -25.66
N LEU A 749 -26.71 55.91 -25.46
CA LEU A 749 -27.50 55.26 -26.50
C LEU A 749 -28.76 56.07 -26.86
N ARG A 750 -29.49 56.59 -25.86
CA ARG A 750 -30.64 57.49 -26.07
C ARG A 750 -30.25 58.74 -26.86
N ALA A 751 -29.11 59.36 -26.52
CA ALA A 751 -28.57 60.50 -27.24
C ALA A 751 -28.22 60.17 -28.70
N GLN A 752 -27.52 59.05 -28.94
CA GLN A 752 -27.21 58.58 -30.30
C GLN A 752 -28.48 58.31 -31.15
N MET A 753 -29.57 57.88 -30.53
CA MET A 753 -30.86 57.68 -31.19
C MET A 753 -31.50 59.02 -31.56
N ALA A 754 -31.53 59.97 -30.63
CA ALA A 754 -32.09 61.31 -30.84
C ALA A 754 -31.28 62.12 -31.89
N GLU A 755 -29.95 62.09 -31.82
CA GLU A 755 -29.03 62.66 -32.82
C GLU A 755 -29.30 62.12 -34.23
N LYS A 756 -29.50 60.79 -34.36
CA LYS A 756 -29.82 60.15 -35.65
C LYS A 756 -31.21 60.51 -36.17
N ALA A 757 -32.16 60.81 -35.27
CA ALA A 757 -33.49 61.30 -35.62
C ALA A 757 -33.51 62.82 -35.93
N GLY A 758 -32.43 63.55 -35.62
CA GLY A 758 -32.37 65.01 -35.71
C GLY A 758 -33.07 65.75 -34.55
N ASP A 759 -33.42 65.04 -33.47
CA ASP A 759 -34.04 65.60 -32.27
C ASP A 759 -32.95 66.04 -31.27
N TRP A 760 -32.40 67.22 -31.52
CA TRP A 760 -31.32 67.77 -30.70
C TRP A 760 -31.77 68.06 -29.26
N SER A 761 -33.05 68.38 -29.05
CA SER A 761 -33.65 68.59 -27.72
C SER A 761 -33.53 67.36 -26.82
N HIS A 762 -34.02 66.20 -27.28
CA HIS A 762 -33.95 64.97 -26.49
C HIS A 762 -32.53 64.39 -26.42
N ALA A 763 -31.65 64.72 -27.38
CA ALA A 763 -30.22 64.37 -27.29
C ALA A 763 -29.54 65.10 -26.12
N VAL A 764 -29.78 66.40 -25.97
CA VAL A 764 -29.28 67.21 -24.84
C VAL A 764 -29.85 66.71 -23.52
N GLU A 765 -31.17 66.52 -23.45
CA GLU A 765 -31.85 66.01 -22.25
C GLU A 765 -31.25 64.68 -21.77
N ALA A 766 -30.97 63.75 -22.70
CA ALA A 766 -30.38 62.46 -22.38
C ALA A 766 -28.94 62.56 -21.84
N LEU A 767 -28.14 63.52 -22.31
CA LEU A 767 -26.73 63.66 -21.92
C LEU A 767 -26.49 64.58 -20.71
N VAL A 768 -27.38 65.54 -20.42
CA VAL A 768 -27.24 66.48 -19.30
C VAL A 768 -26.95 65.80 -17.94
N PRO A 769 -27.58 64.67 -17.57
CA PRO A 769 -27.25 63.94 -16.33
C PRO A 769 -25.79 63.48 -16.24
N MET A 770 -25.08 63.29 -17.35
CA MET A 770 -23.66 62.94 -17.33
C MET A 770 -22.76 64.09 -16.84
N LEU A 771 -23.23 65.34 -16.90
CA LEU A 771 -22.47 66.50 -16.42
C LEU A 771 -22.30 66.49 -14.89
N ASP A 772 -23.15 65.76 -14.17
CA ASP A 772 -23.09 65.64 -12.71
C ASP A 772 -22.04 64.63 -12.20
N SER A 773 -21.53 63.75 -13.07
CA SER A 773 -20.38 62.91 -12.77
C SER A 773 -19.03 63.58 -13.06
N LEU A 774 -19.03 64.76 -13.69
CA LEU A 774 -17.82 65.52 -13.99
C LEU A 774 -17.40 66.43 -12.82
N PRO A 775 -16.10 66.66 -12.61
CA PRO A 775 -15.62 67.61 -11.60
C PRO A 775 -16.14 69.02 -11.93
N GLY A 776 -16.97 69.57 -11.04
CA GLY A 776 -17.55 70.90 -11.19
C GLY A 776 -16.72 72.02 -10.57
N ALA A 777 -16.97 73.26 -11.01
CA ALA A 777 -16.43 74.47 -10.42
C ALA A 777 -16.86 74.63 -8.94
N GLY A 778 -16.05 74.10 -8.02
CA GLY A 778 -16.34 74.04 -6.59
C GLY A 778 -15.63 72.90 -5.85
N GLY A 779 -15.16 71.87 -6.58
CA GLY A 779 -14.28 70.84 -6.03
C GLY A 779 -12.90 71.42 -5.65
N VAL A 780 -12.32 70.93 -4.56
CA VAL A 780 -10.98 71.36 -4.06
C VAL A 780 -9.83 70.86 -4.98
N SER A 781 -10.13 70.00 -5.94
CA SER A 781 -9.19 69.41 -6.90
C SER A 781 -8.90 70.36 -8.07
N LYS A 782 -7.62 70.66 -8.30
CA LYS A 782 -7.13 71.46 -9.42
C LYS A 782 -6.99 70.63 -10.72
N GLU A 783 -7.92 69.70 -10.95
CA GLU A 783 -7.83 68.68 -12.00
C GLU A 783 -8.41 69.19 -13.32
N THR A 784 -7.58 69.20 -14.36
CA THR A 784 -7.98 69.47 -15.74
C THR A 784 -8.80 68.30 -16.30
N LEU A 785 -9.88 68.58 -17.03
CA LEU A 785 -10.73 67.57 -17.66
C LEU A 785 -9.92 66.65 -18.57
N SER A 786 -10.17 65.34 -18.53
CA SER A 786 -9.56 64.37 -19.45
C SER A 786 -10.08 64.55 -20.89
N PRO A 787 -9.38 64.05 -21.93
CA PRO A 787 -9.82 64.19 -23.32
C PRO A 787 -11.24 63.66 -23.59
N GLU A 788 -11.63 62.56 -22.93
CA GLU A 788 -12.98 61.98 -23.06
C GLU A 788 -14.04 62.87 -22.41
N GLN A 789 -13.73 63.48 -21.26
CA GLN A 789 -14.61 64.43 -20.58
C GLN A 789 -14.75 65.74 -21.38
N GLN A 790 -13.66 66.24 -21.98
CA GLN A 790 -13.69 67.37 -22.92
C GLN A 790 -14.58 67.06 -24.13
N ALA A 791 -14.45 65.86 -24.72
CA ALA A 791 -15.27 65.43 -25.85
C ALA A 791 -16.76 65.33 -25.50
N LEU A 792 -17.10 64.84 -24.30
CA LEU A 792 -18.47 64.80 -23.81
C LEU A 792 -19.06 66.21 -23.64
N VAL A 793 -18.32 67.12 -23.00
CA VAL A 793 -18.73 68.53 -22.82
C VAL A 793 -18.91 69.24 -24.18
N LEU A 794 -18.02 68.98 -25.15
CA LEU A 794 -18.16 69.49 -26.52
C LEU A 794 -19.36 68.90 -27.26
N ARG A 795 -19.66 67.60 -27.11
CA ARG A 795 -20.84 66.95 -27.71
C ARG A 795 -22.13 67.61 -27.21
N ILE A 796 -22.30 67.70 -25.89
CA ILE A 796 -23.47 68.34 -25.27
C ILE A 796 -23.59 69.81 -25.70
N GLY A 797 -22.47 70.54 -25.79
CA GLY A 797 -22.46 71.91 -26.31
C GLY A 797 -22.85 72.01 -27.79
N GLY A 798 -22.44 71.04 -28.62
CA GLY A 798 -22.81 70.93 -30.03
C GLY A 798 -24.30 70.66 -30.21
N ASP A 799 -24.84 69.71 -29.45
CA ASP A 799 -26.26 69.35 -29.50
C ASP A 799 -27.13 70.49 -28.94
N ALA A 800 -26.73 71.13 -27.84
CA ALA A 800 -27.42 72.29 -27.26
C ALA A 800 -27.41 73.51 -28.19
N SER A 801 -26.31 73.73 -28.93
CA SER A 801 -26.26 74.77 -29.97
C SER A 801 -27.24 74.48 -31.11
N ARG A 802 -27.45 73.21 -31.50
CA ARG A 802 -28.42 72.82 -32.53
C ARG A 802 -29.87 72.86 -32.04
N ALA A 803 -30.09 72.53 -30.76
CA ALA A 803 -31.39 72.62 -30.08
C ALA A 803 -31.79 74.07 -29.73
N GLN A 804 -30.88 75.05 -29.91
CA GLN A 804 -31.02 76.43 -29.42
C GLN A 804 -31.21 76.53 -27.89
N ASP A 805 -30.74 75.54 -27.13
CA ASP A 805 -30.81 75.52 -25.67
C ASP A 805 -29.77 76.45 -25.02
N GLN A 806 -30.14 77.73 -24.99
CA GLN A 806 -29.43 78.81 -24.30
C GLN A 806 -29.17 78.51 -22.81
N GLN A 807 -30.00 77.70 -22.14
CA GLN A 807 -29.88 77.44 -20.72
C GLN A 807 -28.76 76.42 -20.46
N THR A 808 -28.73 75.33 -21.22
CA THR A 808 -27.65 74.33 -21.12
C THR A 808 -26.31 74.91 -21.57
N LEU A 809 -26.27 75.74 -22.63
CA LEU A 809 -25.03 76.41 -23.05
C LEU A 809 -24.44 77.32 -21.96
N LYS A 810 -25.27 78.12 -21.28
CA LYS A 810 -24.84 78.97 -20.15
C LYS A 810 -24.38 78.14 -18.94
N ASN A 811 -25.05 77.03 -18.66
CA ASN A 811 -24.65 76.09 -17.60
C ASN A 811 -23.26 75.49 -17.90
N LEU A 812 -23.03 75.00 -19.12
CA LEU A 812 -21.73 74.50 -19.56
C LEU A 812 -20.63 75.57 -19.42
N GLN A 813 -20.89 76.78 -19.92
CA GLN A 813 -19.95 77.91 -19.83
C GLN A 813 -19.58 78.22 -18.37
N THR A 814 -20.58 78.27 -17.48
CA THR A 814 -20.41 78.61 -16.06
C THR A 814 -19.68 77.51 -15.29
N ARG A 815 -20.00 76.24 -15.54
CA ARG A 815 -19.51 75.09 -14.79
C ARG A 815 -18.15 74.57 -15.27
N PHE A 816 -17.86 74.65 -16.57
CA PHE A 816 -16.65 74.08 -17.18
C PHE A 816 -15.75 75.09 -17.91
N GLY A 817 -16.15 76.34 -18.09
CA GLY A 817 -15.36 77.33 -18.85
C GLY A 817 -13.96 77.62 -18.28
N ALA A 818 -13.79 77.51 -16.95
CA ALA A 818 -12.47 77.61 -16.32
C ALA A 818 -11.61 76.34 -16.50
N LEU A 819 -12.24 75.17 -16.55
CA LEU A 819 -11.59 73.86 -16.69
C LEU A 819 -11.22 73.52 -18.15
N MET A 820 -11.92 74.12 -19.11
CA MET A 820 -11.62 74.01 -20.55
C MET A 820 -10.50 74.97 -20.99
N LYS A 821 -10.09 75.94 -20.17
CA LYS A 821 -9.06 76.94 -20.50
C LYS A 821 -7.66 76.31 -20.49
N GLY A 822 -6.90 76.52 -21.56
CA GLY A 822 -5.61 75.87 -21.80
C GLY A 822 -5.69 74.44 -22.36
N THR A 823 -6.88 73.95 -22.68
CA THR A 823 -7.07 72.64 -23.34
C THR A 823 -7.12 72.81 -24.86
N PRO A 824 -6.77 71.79 -25.68
CA PRO A 824 -6.91 71.84 -27.14
C PRO A 824 -8.37 72.07 -27.59
N SER A 825 -9.34 71.83 -26.71
CA SER A 825 -10.77 72.02 -26.95
C SER A 825 -11.29 73.44 -26.67
N GLU A 826 -10.47 74.35 -26.11
CA GLU A 826 -10.90 75.68 -25.65
C GLU A 826 -11.60 76.51 -26.74
N GLY A 827 -11.03 76.58 -27.95
CA GLY A 827 -11.55 77.41 -29.04
C GLY A 827 -12.94 76.98 -29.52
N VAL A 828 -13.13 75.67 -29.71
CA VAL A 828 -14.42 75.10 -30.11
C VAL A 828 -15.46 75.28 -28.99
N PHE A 829 -15.07 75.10 -27.74
CA PHE A 829 -15.95 75.28 -26.58
C PHE A 829 -16.45 76.72 -26.44
N ARG A 830 -15.59 77.72 -26.65
CA ARG A 830 -16.00 79.14 -26.65
C ARG A 830 -16.98 79.47 -27.78
N LEU A 831 -16.73 78.95 -28.97
CA LEU A 831 -17.58 79.19 -30.15
C LEU A 831 -18.99 78.60 -29.95
N LEU A 832 -19.10 77.41 -29.35
CA LEU A 832 -20.39 76.78 -29.05
C LEU A 832 -21.16 77.46 -27.91
N THR A 833 -20.48 77.94 -26.88
CA THR A 833 -21.13 78.52 -25.68
C THR A 833 -21.43 80.01 -25.77
N GLY A 834 -21.09 80.67 -26.88
CA GLY A 834 -21.40 82.10 -27.07
C GLY A 834 -20.60 83.04 -26.16
N GLY A 835 -19.41 82.62 -25.72
CA GLY A 835 -18.49 83.46 -24.95
C GLY A 835 -17.87 84.55 -25.82
N GLY A 836 -18.63 85.61 -26.07
CA GLY A 836 -18.26 86.69 -26.98
C GLY A 836 -17.00 87.46 -26.54
N GLU A 837 -16.21 87.85 -27.54
CA GLU A 837 -15.37 89.03 -27.44
C GLU A 837 -16.26 90.26 -27.20
N GLU A 838 -15.77 91.21 -26.39
CA GLU A 838 -16.31 92.57 -26.44
C GLU A 838 -16.08 93.17 -27.84
N ALA A 839 -16.99 94.05 -28.26
CA ALA A 839 -17.06 94.54 -29.63
C ALA A 839 -15.73 95.12 -30.14
N SER A 840 -15.23 94.58 -31.26
CA SER A 840 -14.35 95.33 -32.14
C SER A 840 -15.16 96.45 -32.83
N PRO A 841 -14.66 97.70 -32.87
CA PRO A 841 -15.37 98.81 -33.50
C PRO A 841 -15.35 98.69 -35.04
N GLN A 842 -16.18 99.50 -35.69
CA GLN A 842 -16.38 99.55 -37.14
C GLN A 842 -15.07 99.53 -37.94
N VAL A 843 -14.92 98.56 -38.85
CA VAL A 843 -13.98 98.69 -39.96
C VAL A 843 -14.62 99.58 -41.02
N SER A 844 -14.06 100.79 -41.15
CA SER A 844 -14.33 101.69 -42.27
C SER A 844 -13.69 101.17 -43.57
N ALA A 845 -14.35 101.48 -44.68
CA ALA A 845 -14.02 101.24 -46.08
C ALA A 845 -12.55 100.99 -46.51
N GLY A 846 -12.41 100.11 -47.52
CA GLY A 846 -11.50 100.33 -48.66
C GLY A 846 -10.56 99.18 -49.01
N GLY A 847 -10.66 98.66 -50.25
CA GLY A 847 -9.73 97.68 -50.82
C GLY A 847 -10.42 96.67 -51.72
#